data_AF-A0AAW0GNG7-F1
#
_entry.id   AF-A0AAW0GNG7-F1
#
_cell.length_a   1.000
_cell.length_b   1.000
_cell.length_c   1.000
_cell.angle_alpha   90.00
_cell.angle_beta   90.00
_cell.angle_gamma   90.00
#
_symmetry.space_group_name_H-M   'P 1'
#
loop_
_entity.id
_entity.type
_entity.pdbx_description
1 polymer ?
#
loop_
_entity_poly.entity_id
_entity_poly.type
_entity_poly.pdbx_seq_one_letter_code
_entity_poly.pdbx_strand_id
1 'polypeptide(L)'
;MTVDYLDILIQFSMHVIQIGGVLFVGESYSEYETDTAYSSWGESSDHESEKHVRAGGEVVVWSQRIEKMNLFGFDQILALSRSSVSSHFFNLHRHASSVTSGAETALVHWSSDQFSAEFNPISVHFLSSGRAVVLINISSGGMAVKKETETTTFWRWGEWSRPGHSEITERIDFGDVTVAFEVDLELKHHGELAVHDHWHKSFEGSFIYKHRHAHEHVFKHLLLNFHRPKYVDSLSNVAALGKGRDSPYRLDTLLHYMKDYLFELAESGYNIIHSVPIFTNHDERSFGYTSVAHKVISKSNVTVDNCRYVLTKDAPILLILGMSNFRPMPPLFVEWFAGWIIENKRHKSFGTLCLSKTAFLEGRLLSLLSEVNALTTVVPKFAGILDGQWHFELTNWKDDPYRQHRPCTWKERRNVSSNHLEYVWEHRDEWNYEHEGTASEEKKCEYTLACHTRNHLHIPTIFRPNSLEIKLTGESYLKVRGRTDTASWSKSTSAKWSASIIIHSRASGLTVEVSGQTHPVFADEDCDGHCDIDVSALHAKHLPRNVNLGHVLESLKRTLEGGWEFAAPGGESYGLTNPVFTRQGDLIVQLCEHKVSSVIHPTLTPAVSYSNVVKTYAHLGTHTHASATTVAELVSHNGHAKITLPSPAPPGLDRDFNLSTTTLDSPALKTPSTPPLEVSASMFSPKSTKNKSNGKTVKVDSAKIETIPITLPSNAGLDMK
;
A
#
# COMPACT_ATOMS: atom_id res chain seq x y z
N MET A 1 55.24 -18.71 3.47
CA MET A 1 54.54 -19.83 4.12
C MET A 1 54.94 -21.09 3.39
N THR A 2 55.54 -22.04 4.09
CA THR A 2 56.08 -23.28 3.55
C THR A 2 54.98 -24.34 3.42
N VAL A 3 55.11 -25.19 2.40
CA VAL A 3 54.13 -26.21 1.97
C VAL A 3 53.68 -27.13 3.12
N ASP A 4 54.54 -27.37 4.11
CA ASP A 4 54.25 -28.25 5.25
C ASP A 4 53.11 -27.79 6.17
N TYR A 5 52.77 -26.49 6.20
CA TYR A 5 51.69 -26.00 7.07
C TYR A 5 50.30 -26.30 6.49
N LEU A 6 50.17 -26.34 5.16
CA LEU A 6 48.91 -26.62 4.47
C LEU A 6 48.54 -28.11 4.57
N ASP A 7 49.53 -29.01 4.52
CA ASP A 7 49.28 -30.44 4.64
C ASP A 7 48.78 -30.84 6.03
N ILE A 8 49.27 -30.17 7.08
CA ILE A 8 48.77 -30.35 8.46
C ILE A 8 47.29 -29.91 8.54
N LEU A 9 46.91 -28.80 7.92
CA LEU A 9 45.54 -28.27 7.98
C LEU A 9 44.54 -29.17 7.26
N ILE A 10 44.95 -29.79 6.14
CA ILE A 10 44.15 -30.75 5.38
C ILE A 10 44.00 -32.06 6.16
N GLN A 11 45.07 -32.55 6.80
CA GLN A 11 45.06 -33.81 7.55
C GLN A 11 44.10 -33.79 8.75
N PHE A 12 43.86 -32.62 9.36
CA PHE A 12 42.97 -32.47 10.51
C PHE A 12 41.54 -32.00 10.18
N SER A 13 41.16 -31.92 8.90
CA SER A 13 39.82 -31.45 8.48
C SER A 13 39.44 -30.10 9.09
N MET A 14 40.42 -29.22 9.32
CA MET A 14 40.16 -27.87 9.79
C MET A 14 39.88 -26.99 8.58
N HIS A 15 38.64 -26.50 8.46
CA HIS A 15 38.33 -25.45 7.49
C HIS A 15 39.09 -24.18 7.83
N VAL A 16 40.15 -23.90 7.07
CA VAL A 16 40.81 -22.61 7.09
C VAL A 16 39.91 -21.66 6.31
N ILE A 17 39.02 -20.95 7.03
CA ILE A 17 38.37 -19.78 6.47
C ILE A 17 39.43 -18.68 6.43
N GLN A 18 40.11 -18.58 5.31
CA GLN A 18 40.93 -17.41 5.02
C GLN A 18 39.97 -16.24 4.79
N ILE A 19 39.64 -15.52 5.87
CA ILE A 19 39.05 -14.19 5.77
C ILE A 19 40.19 -13.28 5.30
N GLY A 20 40.47 -13.31 3.99
CA GLY A 20 41.19 -12.23 3.35
C GLY A 20 40.46 -10.95 3.70
N GLY A 21 41.19 -9.96 4.24
CA GLY A 21 40.66 -8.64 4.49
C GLY A 21 40.14 -8.05 3.19
N VAL A 22 38.86 -8.28 2.90
CA VAL A 22 38.11 -7.54 1.91
C VAL A 22 37.92 -6.17 2.56
N LEU A 23 38.83 -5.25 2.26
CA LEU A 23 38.45 -3.86 2.09
C LEU A 23 37.26 -3.89 1.13
N PHE A 24 36.05 -3.84 1.69
CA PHE A 24 34.87 -3.45 0.93
C PHE A 24 35.09 -1.97 0.57
N VAL A 25 35.91 -1.74 -0.45
CA VAL A 25 35.72 -0.58 -1.33
C VAL A 25 34.26 -0.66 -1.74
N GLY A 26 33.51 0.40 -1.45
CA GLY A 26 32.05 0.40 -1.39
C GLY A 26 31.40 -0.41 -2.50
N GLU A 27 30.31 -1.11 -2.18
CA GLU A 27 29.44 -1.79 -3.14
C GLU A 27 29.26 -0.90 -4.37
N SER A 28 30.05 -1.16 -5.41
CA SER A 28 29.90 -0.49 -6.69
C SER A 28 28.58 -1.01 -7.23
N TYR A 29 27.55 -0.18 -7.15
CA TYR A 29 26.29 -0.40 -7.83
C TYR A 29 26.59 -0.48 -9.34
N SER A 30 26.85 -1.68 -9.85
CA SER A 30 26.93 -1.89 -11.29
C SER A 30 25.51 -1.72 -11.83
N GLU A 31 25.30 -0.67 -12.61
CA GLU A 31 24.14 -0.47 -13.45
C GLU A 31 23.98 -1.71 -14.34
N TYR A 32 22.99 -2.56 -14.03
CA TYR A 32 22.69 -3.72 -14.87
C TYR A 32 21.92 -3.23 -16.10
N GLU A 33 22.56 -3.31 -17.25
CA GLU A 33 21.92 -3.24 -18.56
C GLU A 33 20.77 -4.26 -18.62
N THR A 34 19.66 -3.81 -19.17
CA THR A 34 18.42 -4.56 -19.38
C THR A 34 18.60 -5.64 -20.43
N ASP A 35 18.83 -6.88 -20.00
CA ASP A 35 18.62 -8.06 -20.85
C ASP A 35 17.28 -8.74 -20.52
N THR A 36 16.27 -8.40 -21.33
CA THR A 36 15.02 -9.16 -21.46
C THR A 36 15.28 -10.44 -22.25
N ALA A 37 15.74 -11.49 -21.57
CA ALA A 37 15.77 -12.84 -22.12
C ALA A 37 14.73 -13.73 -21.41
N TYR A 38 13.73 -14.15 -22.17
CA TYR A 38 12.68 -15.09 -21.82
C TYR A 38 13.31 -16.49 -21.61
N SER A 39 13.66 -16.87 -20.39
CA SER A 39 14.18 -18.22 -20.12
C SER A 39 13.04 -19.25 -20.12
N SER A 40 12.99 -20.00 -21.22
CA SER A 40 12.22 -21.23 -21.41
C SER A 40 12.66 -22.29 -20.38
N TRP A 41 11.69 -22.90 -19.70
CA TRP A 41 11.90 -24.02 -18.77
C TRP A 41 12.27 -25.28 -19.56
N GLY A 42 13.55 -25.63 -19.59
CA GLY A 42 14.04 -26.92 -20.07
C GLY A 42 14.24 -27.88 -18.89
N GLU A 43 13.58 -29.04 -18.95
CA GLU A 43 13.82 -30.18 -18.06
C GLU A 43 15.28 -30.63 -18.15
N SER A 44 15.98 -30.69 -17.02
CA SER A 44 17.27 -31.38 -16.92
C SER A 44 17.18 -32.49 -15.88
N SER A 45 17.52 -33.69 -16.34
CA SER A 45 17.45 -34.97 -15.65
C SER A 45 18.35 -35.08 -14.42
N ASP A 46 17.89 -35.90 -13.49
CA ASP A 46 18.46 -36.26 -12.21
C ASP A 46 19.89 -36.83 -12.30
N HIS A 47 20.80 -36.29 -11.48
CA HIS A 47 21.85 -37.07 -10.81
C HIS A 47 22.32 -36.35 -9.53
N GLU A 48 22.00 -37.00 -8.40
CA GLU A 48 22.72 -37.12 -7.13
C GLU A 48 23.31 -35.89 -6.39
N SER A 49 22.62 -35.58 -5.28
CA SER A 49 23.14 -35.51 -3.89
C SER A 49 24.16 -34.43 -3.48
N GLU A 50 23.90 -33.18 -3.86
CA GLU A 50 24.11 -32.06 -2.94
C GLU A 50 22.76 -31.44 -2.58
N LYS A 51 22.52 -31.18 -1.29
CA LYS A 51 21.38 -30.40 -0.81
C LYS A 51 21.56 -28.95 -1.27
N HIS A 52 21.37 -28.70 -2.56
CA HIS A 52 21.00 -27.40 -3.06
C HIS A 52 19.68 -27.05 -2.39
N VAL A 53 19.75 -26.22 -1.36
CA VAL A 53 18.61 -25.42 -0.90
C VAL A 53 18.21 -24.61 -2.12
N ARG A 54 17.33 -25.17 -2.96
CA ARG A 54 16.72 -24.47 -4.08
C ARG A 54 16.20 -23.19 -3.47
N ALA A 55 16.80 -22.06 -3.83
CA ALA A 55 16.33 -20.75 -3.44
C ALA A 55 14.84 -20.75 -3.78
N GLY A 56 13.99 -20.84 -2.76
CA GLY A 56 12.55 -20.95 -2.94
C GLY A 56 12.18 -19.78 -3.84
N GLY A 57 11.71 -20.09 -5.05
CA GLY A 57 11.42 -19.05 -6.04
C GLY A 57 10.51 -17.98 -5.44
N GLU A 58 10.51 -16.78 -6.01
CA GLU A 58 9.71 -15.63 -5.55
C GLU A 58 8.28 -16.02 -5.10
N VAL A 59 7.65 -16.97 -5.83
CA VAL A 59 6.35 -17.58 -5.51
C VAL A 59 6.27 -18.18 -4.10
N VAL A 60 7.29 -18.91 -3.63
CA VAL A 60 7.30 -19.54 -2.29
C VAL A 60 7.27 -18.48 -1.20
N VAL A 61 8.05 -17.40 -1.35
CA VAL A 61 8.09 -16.30 -0.39
C VAL A 61 6.74 -15.59 -0.34
N TRP A 62 6.12 -15.36 -1.51
CA TRP A 62 4.77 -14.81 -1.57
C TRP A 62 3.72 -15.73 -0.96
N SER A 63 3.76 -17.04 -1.22
CA SER A 63 2.84 -18.00 -0.59
C SER A 63 2.92 -17.95 0.93
N GLN A 64 4.13 -17.86 1.50
CA GLN A 64 4.30 -17.70 2.95
C GLN A 64 3.71 -16.38 3.45
N ARG A 65 3.87 -15.27 2.72
CA ARG A 65 3.26 -13.97 3.06
C ARG A 65 1.74 -14.05 3.08
N ILE A 66 1.14 -14.56 2.01
CA ILE A 66 -0.30 -14.68 1.85
C ILE A 66 -0.92 -15.51 2.98
N GLU A 67 -0.20 -16.53 3.47
CA GLU A 67 -0.68 -17.40 4.52
C GLU A 67 -0.47 -16.85 5.94
N LYS A 68 0.69 -16.22 6.21
CA LYS A 68 1.15 -15.94 7.59
C LYS A 68 1.20 -14.47 7.97
N MET A 69 1.05 -13.54 7.02
CA MET A 69 1.09 -12.11 7.34
C MET A 69 -0.07 -11.75 8.28
N ASN A 70 0.23 -10.96 9.31
CA ASN A 70 -0.74 -10.45 10.27
C ASN A 70 -0.44 -8.96 10.51
N LEU A 71 -1.46 -8.12 10.47
CA LEU A 71 -1.32 -6.68 10.71
C LEU A 71 -1.60 -6.28 12.15
N PHE A 72 -1.78 -7.23 13.08
CA PHE A 72 -1.86 -7.00 14.53
C PHE A 72 -2.88 -5.91 14.95
N GLY A 73 -3.94 -5.74 14.16
CA GLY A 73 -4.99 -4.74 14.38
C GLY A 73 -4.71 -3.34 13.81
N PHE A 74 -3.54 -3.12 13.21
CA PHE A 74 -3.23 -1.88 12.49
C PHE A 74 -4.00 -1.83 11.16
N ASP A 75 -4.43 -0.65 10.74
CA ASP A 75 -5.08 -0.47 9.44
C ASP A 75 -4.08 -0.47 8.30
N GLN A 76 -2.89 0.08 8.56
CA GLN A 76 -1.83 0.21 7.57
C GLN A 76 -0.47 -0.07 8.22
N ILE A 77 0.35 -0.84 7.52
CA ILE A 77 1.76 -1.06 7.91
C ILE A 77 2.63 -0.80 6.68
N LEU A 78 3.55 0.15 6.81
CA LEU A 78 4.61 0.37 5.84
C LEU A 78 5.90 -0.22 6.39
N ALA A 79 6.48 -1.19 5.70
CA ALA A 79 7.73 -1.82 6.06
C ALA A 79 8.86 -1.33 5.15
N LEU A 80 9.85 -0.67 5.74
CA LEU A 80 11.02 -0.11 5.07
C LEU A 80 12.25 -0.95 5.39
N SER A 81 12.95 -1.39 4.35
CA SER A 81 14.21 -2.08 4.50
C SER A 81 15.35 -1.10 4.76
N ARG A 82 16.45 -1.62 5.31
CA ARG A 82 17.73 -0.90 5.35
C ARG A 82 18.14 -0.38 3.97
N SER A 83 18.02 -1.23 2.94
CA SER A 83 18.38 -0.87 1.56
C SER A 83 17.51 0.27 1.04
N SER A 84 16.25 0.38 1.44
CA SER A 84 15.36 1.48 1.04
C SER A 84 15.85 2.82 1.56
N VAL A 85 16.17 2.89 2.86
CA VAL A 85 16.69 4.13 3.47
C VAL A 85 18.08 4.49 2.92
N SER A 86 18.97 3.52 2.72
CA SER A 86 20.25 3.79 2.04
C SER A 86 20.05 4.28 0.61
N SER A 87 19.00 3.80 -0.10
CA SER A 87 18.68 4.29 -1.45
C SER A 87 18.21 5.72 -1.44
N HIS A 88 17.45 6.12 -0.42
CA HIS A 88 17.03 7.51 -0.24
C HIS A 88 18.25 8.43 -0.09
N PHE A 89 19.20 8.11 0.78
CA PHE A 89 20.44 8.89 0.91
C PHE A 89 21.32 8.87 -0.35
N PHE A 90 21.35 7.75 -1.07
CA PHE A 90 22.02 7.67 -2.36
C PHE A 90 21.39 8.62 -3.40
N ASN A 91 20.06 8.67 -3.47
CA ASN A 91 19.35 9.57 -4.38
C ASN A 91 19.59 11.04 -4.00
N LEU A 92 19.54 11.38 -2.71
CA LEU A 92 19.87 12.72 -2.22
C LEU A 92 21.30 13.14 -2.59
N HIS A 93 22.28 12.26 -2.38
CA HIS A 93 23.67 12.50 -2.75
C HIS A 93 23.85 12.66 -4.27
N ARG A 94 23.20 11.80 -5.07
CA ARG A 94 23.20 11.91 -6.54
C ARG A 94 22.61 13.22 -7.02
N HIS A 95 21.51 13.67 -6.42
CA HIS A 95 20.89 14.96 -6.73
C HIS A 95 21.85 16.11 -6.39
N ALA A 96 22.36 16.13 -5.16
CA ALA A 96 23.31 17.13 -4.68
C ALA A 96 24.58 17.19 -5.53
N SER A 97 25.04 16.07 -6.08
CA SER A 97 26.22 16.02 -6.96
C SER A 97 26.02 16.75 -8.29
N SER A 98 24.76 16.97 -8.70
CA SER A 98 24.42 17.74 -9.90
C SER A 98 24.24 19.24 -9.65
N VAL A 99 24.20 19.65 -8.38
CA VAL A 99 23.94 21.04 -7.95
C VAL A 99 25.25 21.69 -7.52
N THR A 100 25.52 22.90 -8.01
CA THR A 100 26.79 23.62 -7.76
C THR A 100 26.75 24.54 -6.55
N SER A 101 25.56 24.86 -6.02
CA SER A 101 25.38 25.78 -4.89
C SER A 101 24.10 25.50 -4.12
N GLY A 102 24.14 25.63 -2.79
CA GLY A 102 22.97 25.53 -1.91
C GLY A 102 23.23 24.59 -0.74
N ALA A 103 22.25 24.48 0.18
CA ALA A 103 22.38 23.58 1.33
C ALA A 103 22.55 22.10 0.93
N GLU A 104 22.07 21.72 -0.26
CA GLU A 104 22.22 20.36 -0.81
C GLU A 104 23.69 19.97 -1.02
N THR A 105 24.57 20.94 -1.30
CA THR A 105 25.99 20.62 -1.56
C THR A 105 26.64 19.96 -0.35
N ALA A 106 26.17 20.26 0.88
CA ALA A 106 26.67 19.66 2.11
C ALA A 106 26.63 18.12 2.08
N LEU A 107 25.68 17.50 1.37
CA LEU A 107 25.59 16.04 1.23
C LEU A 107 26.78 15.42 0.47
N VAL A 108 27.45 16.21 -0.39
CA VAL A 108 28.57 15.77 -1.23
C VAL A 108 29.87 16.40 -0.78
N HIS A 109 29.84 17.67 -0.41
CA HIS A 109 30.96 18.47 0.02
C HIS A 109 30.53 19.44 1.10
N TRP A 110 31.19 19.37 2.25
CA TRP A 110 30.97 20.29 3.36
C TRP A 110 32.30 20.90 3.79
N SER A 111 32.29 22.22 3.99
CA SER A 111 33.45 22.96 4.43
C SER A 111 33.10 23.97 5.51
N SER A 112 34.07 24.20 6.38
CA SER A 112 34.11 25.21 7.42
C SER A 112 35.46 25.94 7.32
N ASP A 113 35.65 26.98 8.14
CA ASP A 113 36.90 27.73 8.29
C ASP A 113 38.20 26.90 8.25
N GLN A 114 38.23 25.76 8.91
CA GLN A 114 39.42 24.93 9.09
C GLN A 114 39.19 23.45 8.76
N PHE A 115 38.08 23.13 8.11
CA PHE A 115 37.71 21.76 7.73
C PHE A 115 37.09 21.76 6.35
N SER A 116 37.42 20.76 5.54
CA SER A 116 36.79 20.55 4.25
C SER A 116 36.78 19.06 3.96
N ALA A 117 35.65 18.51 3.56
CA ALA A 117 35.54 17.10 3.20
C ALA A 117 34.55 16.86 2.06
N GLU A 118 34.83 15.82 1.29
CA GLU A 118 33.94 15.22 0.32
C GLU A 118 33.39 13.91 0.90
N PHE A 119 32.09 13.68 0.70
CA PHE A 119 31.35 12.59 1.29
C PHE A 119 30.83 11.64 0.22
N ASN A 120 30.87 10.36 0.54
CA ASN A 120 30.06 9.34 -0.13
C ASN A 120 28.65 9.31 0.50
N PRO A 121 27.66 8.70 -0.18
CA PRO A 121 26.31 8.55 0.36
C PRO A 121 26.27 7.98 1.78
N ILE A 122 25.42 8.58 2.61
CA ILE A 122 25.20 8.13 3.99
C ILE A 122 24.62 6.72 3.99
N SER A 123 25.17 5.85 4.83
CA SER A 123 24.67 4.49 5.02
C SER A 123 24.05 4.33 6.40
N VAL A 124 22.89 3.67 6.46
CA VAL A 124 22.14 3.47 7.72
C VAL A 124 22.06 1.99 8.04
N HIS A 125 22.18 1.64 9.32
CA HIS A 125 21.92 0.30 9.86
C HIS A 125 20.97 0.41 11.04
N PHE A 126 19.82 -0.26 10.98
CA PHE A 126 18.90 -0.29 12.11
C PHE A 126 19.37 -1.28 13.18
N LEU A 127 19.06 -0.97 14.44
CA LEU A 127 19.36 -1.80 15.61
C LEU A 127 18.07 -2.29 16.26
N SER A 128 18.11 -3.46 16.91
CA SER A 128 16.95 -4.01 17.63
C SER A 128 16.50 -3.15 18.81
N SER A 129 17.35 -2.24 19.27
CA SER A 129 17.03 -1.26 20.31
C SER A 129 16.07 -0.15 19.85
N GLY A 130 15.72 -0.08 18.56
CA GLY A 130 14.96 1.03 17.99
C GLY A 130 15.83 2.23 17.58
N ARG A 131 17.15 2.07 17.65
CA ARG A 131 18.15 3.07 17.23
C ARG A 131 18.70 2.74 15.85
N ALA A 132 19.53 3.63 15.30
CA ALA A 132 20.24 3.41 14.06
C ALA A 132 21.73 3.75 14.19
N VAL A 133 22.58 3.04 13.45
CA VAL A 133 23.97 3.45 13.18
C VAL A 133 24.01 4.12 11.82
N VAL A 134 24.54 5.34 11.78
CA VAL A 134 24.75 6.15 10.60
C VAL A 134 26.25 6.17 10.31
N LEU A 135 26.64 5.74 9.12
CA LEU A 135 28.02 5.73 8.68
C LEU A 135 28.23 6.90 7.71
N ILE A 136 29.14 7.78 8.10
CA ILE A 136 29.61 8.91 7.31
C ILE A 136 30.94 8.50 6.68
N ASN A 137 30.94 8.39 5.36
CA ASN A 137 32.08 7.95 4.58
C ASN A 137 32.69 9.17 3.89
N ILE A 138 33.91 9.55 4.28
CA ILE A 138 34.65 10.67 3.73
C ILE A 138 35.61 10.13 2.68
N SER A 139 35.41 10.52 1.42
CA SER A 139 36.29 10.13 0.31
C SER A 139 37.63 10.86 0.40
N SER A 140 37.58 12.17 0.60
CA SER A 140 38.75 13.04 0.73
C SER A 140 38.45 14.21 1.65
N GLY A 141 39.47 14.79 2.28
CA GLY A 141 39.30 15.96 3.11
C GLY A 141 40.59 16.48 3.70
N GLY A 142 40.49 17.60 4.40
CA GLY A 142 41.57 18.17 5.16
C GLY A 142 41.06 18.98 6.34
N MET A 143 41.84 19.01 7.43
CA MET A 143 41.51 19.77 8.62
C MET A 143 42.76 20.41 9.23
N ALA A 144 42.58 21.56 9.88
CA ALA A 144 43.60 22.18 10.72
C ALA A 144 43.52 21.62 12.15
N VAL A 145 44.68 21.26 12.71
CA VAL A 145 44.82 20.63 14.03
C VAL A 145 45.86 21.42 14.83
N LYS A 146 45.62 21.72 16.12
CA LYS A 146 46.62 22.44 16.94
C LYS A 146 47.93 21.66 17.02
N LYS A 147 49.06 22.35 16.90
CA LYS A 147 50.38 21.74 16.97
C LYS A 147 50.73 21.33 18.41
N GLU A 148 51.33 20.15 18.58
CA GLU A 148 51.67 19.55 19.88
C GLU A 148 52.54 20.46 20.79
N THR A 149 53.30 21.39 20.22
CA THR A 149 54.13 22.33 20.99
C THR A 149 53.32 23.25 21.92
N GLU A 150 52.03 23.46 21.63
CA GLU A 150 51.12 24.27 22.45
C GLU A 150 50.33 23.45 23.49
N THR A 151 50.28 22.12 23.39
CA THR A 151 49.54 21.24 24.31
C THR A 151 50.39 20.74 25.50
N THR A 152 51.54 21.38 25.75
CA THR A 152 52.69 20.86 26.54
C THR A 152 52.52 20.80 28.07
N THR A 153 51.31 20.86 28.63
CA THR A 153 51.11 20.37 30.01
C THR A 153 50.82 18.87 29.99
N PHE A 154 51.87 18.05 29.98
CA PHE A 154 51.83 16.58 29.87
C PHE A 154 50.88 15.86 30.87
N TRP A 155 50.47 16.53 31.94
CA TRP A 155 49.57 16.03 33.01
C TRP A 155 48.11 16.48 32.87
N ARG A 156 47.76 17.38 31.95
CA ARG A 156 46.36 17.78 31.68
C ARG A 156 46.00 17.43 30.25
N TRP A 157 45.23 16.36 30.09
CA TRP A 157 44.38 16.18 28.91
C TRP A 157 43.39 17.35 28.92
N GLY A 158 43.73 18.41 28.19
CA GLY A 158 42.87 19.58 28.07
C GLY A 158 41.56 19.20 27.38
N GLU A 159 40.47 19.82 27.79
CA GLU A 159 39.21 19.77 27.04
C GLU A 159 39.50 20.25 25.60
N TRP A 160 39.03 19.50 24.60
CA TRP A 160 39.22 19.88 23.22
C TRP A 160 38.65 21.29 23.01
N SER A 161 39.37 22.11 22.25
CA SER A 161 38.91 23.41 21.82
C SER A 161 39.15 23.54 20.33
N ARG A 162 38.17 24.12 19.63
CA ARG A 162 38.27 24.44 18.20
C ARG A 162 39.52 25.30 17.96
N PRO A 163 40.36 25.01 16.97
CA PRO A 163 41.55 25.81 16.76
C PRO A 163 41.18 27.24 16.36
N GLY A 164 41.69 28.21 17.11
CA GLY A 164 41.46 29.62 16.85
C GLY A 164 42.32 30.12 15.68
N HIS A 165 41.90 31.20 15.02
CA HIS A 165 42.68 31.81 13.93
C HIS A 165 44.09 32.30 14.36
N SER A 166 44.32 32.48 15.65
CA SER A 166 45.60 32.92 16.21
C SER A 166 46.51 31.78 16.68
N GLU A 167 46.02 30.54 16.70
CA GLU A 167 46.78 29.38 17.20
C GLU A 167 47.61 28.74 16.09
N ILE A 168 48.74 28.13 16.45
CA ILE A 168 49.61 27.48 15.47
C ILE A 168 48.99 26.12 15.09
N THR A 169 48.35 26.07 13.94
CA THR A 169 47.75 24.84 13.40
C THR A 169 48.65 24.15 12.37
N GLU A 170 48.62 22.82 12.37
CA GLU A 170 49.11 21.97 11.30
C GLU A 170 47.92 21.51 10.43
N ARG A 171 48.06 21.61 9.11
CA ARG A 171 47.06 21.12 8.17
C ARG A 171 47.31 19.65 7.88
N ILE A 172 46.26 18.84 7.99
CA ILE A 172 46.29 17.40 7.78
C ILE A 172 45.27 17.06 6.72
N ASP A 173 45.73 16.45 5.63
CA ASP A 173 44.87 15.88 4.61
C ASP A 173 44.62 14.39 4.91
N PHE A 174 43.41 13.92 4.65
CA PHE A 174 43.00 12.53 4.88
C PHE A 174 42.02 12.07 3.79
N GLY A 175 41.90 10.77 3.62
CA GLY A 175 40.98 10.15 2.67
C GLY A 175 40.53 8.77 3.17
N ASP A 176 39.44 8.27 2.61
CA ASP A 176 38.86 6.96 2.97
C ASP A 176 38.61 6.78 4.48
N VAL A 177 38.14 7.85 5.14
CA VAL A 177 37.78 7.82 6.56
C VAL A 177 36.30 7.47 6.70
N THR A 178 35.98 6.55 7.61
CA THR A 178 34.59 6.24 7.97
C THR A 178 34.36 6.54 9.43
N VAL A 179 33.36 7.35 9.73
CA VAL A 179 32.93 7.66 11.11
C VAL A 179 31.52 7.15 11.30
N ALA A 180 31.32 6.34 12.35
CA ALA A 180 30.02 5.78 12.68
C ALA A 180 29.41 6.48 13.91
N PHE A 181 28.13 6.80 13.83
CA PHE A 181 27.35 7.39 14.92
C PHE A 181 26.09 6.58 15.18
N GLU A 182 25.84 6.27 16.45
CA GLU A 182 24.59 5.69 16.91
C GLU A 182 23.61 6.83 17.26
N VAL A 183 22.44 6.85 16.62
CA VAL A 183 21.42 7.91 16.72
C VAL A 183 20.06 7.30 17.03
N ASP A 184 19.19 8.10 17.65
CA ASP A 184 17.81 7.71 17.92
C ASP A 184 16.91 7.94 16.69
N LEU A 185 15.86 7.13 16.56
CA LEU A 185 14.77 7.37 15.61
C LEU A 185 13.66 8.13 16.32
N GLU A 186 13.25 9.26 15.76
CA GLU A 186 12.23 10.13 16.34
C GLU A 186 11.14 10.43 15.33
N LEU A 187 9.88 10.46 15.81
CA LEU A 187 8.73 10.87 15.02
C LEU A 187 8.22 12.21 15.55
N LYS A 188 8.44 13.29 14.79
CA LYS A 188 8.08 14.65 15.20
C LYS A 188 6.94 15.21 14.38
N HIS A 189 6.17 16.13 14.97
CA HIS A 189 5.22 16.93 14.21
C HIS A 189 5.95 17.95 13.32
N HIS A 190 5.34 18.34 12.20
CA HIS A 190 5.91 19.31 11.26
C HIS A 190 6.33 20.62 11.94
N GLY A 191 5.51 21.15 12.83
CA GLY A 191 5.80 22.40 13.56
C GLY A 191 6.85 22.26 14.67
N GLU A 192 7.30 21.05 14.98
CA GLU A 192 8.37 20.78 15.97
C GLU A 192 9.74 20.61 15.31
N LEU A 193 9.81 20.68 13.98
CA LEU A 193 11.05 20.55 13.24
C LEU A 193 11.92 21.81 13.43
N ALA A 194 13.15 21.60 13.90
CA ALA A 194 14.18 22.63 13.96
C ALA A 194 14.95 22.62 12.62
N VAL A 195 14.27 23.05 11.56
CA VAL A 195 14.84 23.10 10.20
C VAL A 195 14.76 24.52 9.66
N HIS A 196 15.61 24.84 8.70
CA HIS A 196 15.63 26.14 8.03
C HIS A 196 14.38 26.34 7.16
N ASP A 197 13.96 27.61 7.01
CA ASP A 197 12.78 28.00 6.22
C ASP A 197 12.82 27.52 4.76
N HIS A 198 14.02 27.39 4.18
CA HIS A 198 14.16 26.92 2.80
C HIS A 198 13.65 25.48 2.65
N TRP A 199 13.85 24.64 3.67
CA TRP A 199 13.34 23.27 3.67
C TRP A 199 11.81 23.27 3.74
N HIS A 200 11.21 24.09 4.60
CA HIS A 200 9.74 24.20 4.67
C HIS A 200 9.14 24.59 3.31
N LYS A 201 9.71 25.60 2.63
CA LYS A 201 9.27 26.02 1.29
C LYS A 201 9.43 24.89 0.25
N SER A 202 10.53 24.14 0.32
CA SER A 202 10.76 22.98 -0.56
C SER A 202 9.73 21.88 -0.30
N PHE A 203 9.45 21.58 0.98
CA PHE A 203 8.47 20.60 1.40
C PHE A 203 7.04 20.99 0.99
N GLU A 204 6.67 22.27 1.10
CA GLU A 204 5.40 22.80 0.54
C GLU A 204 5.30 22.61 -0.99
N GLY A 205 6.46 22.58 -1.66
CA GLY A 205 6.60 22.26 -3.07
C GLY A 205 6.47 20.78 -3.42
N SER A 206 6.51 19.88 -2.45
CA SER A 206 6.57 18.42 -2.65
C SER A 206 5.25 17.82 -3.14
N PHE A 207 5.32 16.59 -3.66
CA PHE A 207 4.14 15.85 -4.12
C PHE A 207 3.13 15.66 -2.99
N ILE A 208 3.60 15.22 -1.81
CA ILE A 208 2.72 14.87 -0.69
C ILE A 208 2.01 16.08 -0.10
N TYR A 209 2.64 17.26 -0.14
CA TYR A 209 2.02 18.51 0.29
C TYR A 209 1.01 19.03 -0.73
N LYS A 210 1.31 18.96 -2.03
CA LYS A 210 0.46 19.51 -3.10
C LYS A 210 -0.78 18.67 -3.40
N HIS A 211 -0.73 17.36 -3.21
CA HIS A 211 -1.81 16.48 -3.66
C HIS A 211 -3.11 16.65 -2.87
N ARG A 212 -3.06 17.20 -1.66
CA ARG A 212 -4.22 17.40 -0.79
C ARG A 212 -4.25 18.82 -0.27
N HIS A 213 -5.43 19.38 -0.04
CA HIS A 213 -5.55 20.72 0.52
C HIS A 213 -4.85 20.77 1.89
N ALA A 214 -3.85 21.65 2.03
CA ALA A 214 -2.98 21.78 3.21
C ALA A 214 -3.73 22.02 4.54
N HIS A 215 -5.03 22.35 4.48
CA HIS A 215 -5.86 22.62 5.65
C HIS A 215 -6.49 21.39 6.30
N GLU A 216 -6.40 20.20 5.68
CA GLU A 216 -7.10 18.99 6.14
C GLU A 216 -6.21 18.00 6.91
N HIS A 217 -4.90 18.27 6.98
CA HIS A 217 -3.93 17.36 7.56
C HIS A 217 -2.75 18.11 8.18
N VAL A 218 -2.11 17.45 9.15
CA VAL A 218 -0.83 17.86 9.72
C VAL A 218 0.21 16.82 9.36
N PHE A 219 1.48 17.18 9.22
CA PHE A 219 2.52 16.19 8.91
C PHE A 219 3.24 15.70 10.16
N LYS A 220 3.63 14.43 10.13
CA LYS A 220 4.64 13.85 11.02
C LYS A 220 5.83 13.36 10.20
N HIS A 221 7.02 13.54 10.73
CA HIS A 221 8.28 13.22 10.09
C HIS A 221 9.08 12.27 10.95
N LEU A 222 9.46 11.14 10.37
CA LEU A 222 10.40 10.20 10.97
C LEU A 222 11.80 10.63 10.59
N LEU A 223 12.64 10.87 11.59
CA LEU A 223 13.98 11.41 11.43
C LEU A 223 15.02 10.61 12.21
N LEU A 224 16.27 10.72 11.75
CA LEU A 224 17.45 10.32 12.49
C LEU A 224 17.88 11.50 13.38
N ASN A 225 18.00 11.28 14.70
CA ASN A 225 18.36 12.37 15.61
C ASN A 225 19.87 12.68 15.54
N PHE A 226 20.22 13.57 14.62
CA PHE A 226 21.58 14.08 14.42
C PHE A 226 22.03 15.13 15.45
N HIS A 227 21.17 15.54 16.40
CA HIS A 227 21.54 16.50 17.45
C HIS A 227 22.29 15.86 18.62
N ARG A 228 22.12 14.54 18.81
CA ARG A 228 22.76 13.78 19.90
C ARG A 228 23.47 12.53 19.39
N PRO A 229 24.37 12.63 18.40
CA PRO A 229 25.01 11.48 17.82
C PRO A 229 26.06 10.92 18.80
N LYS A 230 26.02 9.60 19.02
CA LYS A 230 27.01 8.90 19.85
C LYS A 230 28.04 8.22 18.96
N TYR A 231 29.30 8.64 19.03
CA TYR A 231 30.38 8.02 18.26
C TYR A 231 30.53 6.53 18.58
N VAL A 232 30.77 5.72 17.53
CA VAL A 232 30.98 4.28 17.60
C VAL A 232 32.35 3.92 17.02
N ASP A 233 33.29 3.65 17.91
CA ASP A 233 34.67 3.34 17.52
C ASP A 233 34.80 2.02 16.77
N SER A 234 34.10 0.96 17.22
CA SER A 234 34.18 -0.39 16.63
C SER A 234 33.72 -0.45 15.17
N LEU A 235 32.97 0.55 14.72
CA LEU A 235 32.47 0.66 13.35
C LEU A 235 33.16 1.79 12.56
N SER A 236 34.09 2.52 13.16
CA SER A 236 34.80 3.59 12.47
C SER A 236 36.11 3.08 11.86
N ASN A 237 36.48 3.62 10.69
CA ASN A 237 37.78 3.40 10.09
C ASN A 237 38.50 4.74 10.00
N VAL A 238 39.42 4.96 10.93
CA VAL A 238 40.13 6.24 11.10
C VAL A 238 41.63 6.09 10.90
N ALA A 239 42.06 4.98 10.28
CA ALA A 239 43.48 4.69 10.05
C ALA A 239 44.21 5.77 9.24
N ALA A 240 43.48 6.44 8.34
CA ALA A 240 44.01 7.52 7.51
C ALA A 240 44.33 8.82 8.27
N LEU A 241 43.87 8.97 9.52
CA LEU A 241 44.25 10.12 10.37
C LEU A 241 45.69 10.01 10.91
N GLY A 242 46.38 8.91 10.59
CA GLY A 242 47.74 8.63 10.99
C GLY A 242 47.83 7.80 12.27
N LYS A 243 49.05 7.33 12.55
CA LYS A 243 49.41 6.57 13.75
C LYS A 243 50.29 7.43 14.66
N GLY A 244 50.25 7.19 15.95
CA GLY A 244 51.10 7.86 16.93
C GLY A 244 50.33 8.61 18.00
N ARG A 245 51.02 9.48 18.74
CA ARG A 245 50.47 10.20 19.90
C ARG A 245 49.40 11.22 19.53
N ASP A 246 49.46 11.79 18.32
CA ASP A 246 48.50 12.80 17.86
C ASP A 246 47.19 12.20 17.30
N SER A 247 47.16 10.89 17.04
CA SER A 247 46.01 10.23 16.42
C SER A 247 44.69 10.45 17.19
N PRO A 248 44.64 10.33 18.53
CA PRO A 248 43.44 10.64 19.31
C PRO A 248 43.01 12.10 19.18
N TYR A 249 43.95 13.05 19.17
CA TYR A 249 43.63 14.48 19.05
C TYR A 249 43.08 14.84 17.67
N ARG A 250 43.62 14.21 16.62
CA ARG A 250 43.10 14.33 15.25
C ARG A 250 41.70 13.73 15.14
N LEU A 251 41.48 12.56 15.75
CA LEU A 251 40.17 11.93 15.81
C LEU A 251 39.17 12.82 16.54
N ASP A 252 39.50 13.31 17.74
CA ASP A 252 38.63 14.22 18.49
C ASP A 252 38.29 15.47 17.68
N THR A 253 39.27 16.05 16.98
CA THR A 253 39.04 17.20 16.09
C THR A 253 38.07 16.86 14.96
N LEU A 254 38.28 15.73 14.28
CA LEU A 254 37.35 15.24 13.25
C LEU A 254 35.95 15.03 13.82
N LEU A 255 35.82 14.41 15.00
CA LEU A 255 34.53 14.12 15.63
C LEU A 255 33.75 15.39 15.98
N HIS A 256 34.44 16.48 16.34
CA HIS A 256 33.78 17.78 16.55
C HIS A 256 33.24 18.34 15.23
N TYR A 257 34.03 18.34 14.15
CA TYR A 257 33.55 18.76 12.83
C TYR A 257 32.42 17.89 12.30
N MET A 258 32.46 16.57 12.55
CA MET A 258 31.37 15.67 12.16
C MET A 258 30.07 15.93 12.93
N LYS A 259 30.14 16.36 14.19
CA LYS A 259 28.94 16.78 14.94
C LYS A 259 28.35 18.07 14.35
N ASP A 260 29.19 19.04 14.02
CA ASP A 260 28.76 20.28 13.35
C ASP A 260 28.10 19.96 11.98
N TYR A 261 28.73 19.10 11.18
CA TYR A 261 28.21 18.62 9.91
C TYR A 261 26.84 17.93 10.05
N LEU A 262 26.71 16.98 10.99
CA LEU A 262 25.44 16.29 11.24
C LEU A 262 24.34 17.26 11.71
N PHE A 263 24.71 18.26 12.52
CA PHE A 263 23.79 19.31 12.95
C PHE A 263 23.29 20.14 11.76
N GLU A 264 24.18 20.56 10.85
CA GLU A 264 23.79 21.30 9.63
C GLU A 264 22.90 20.47 8.70
N LEU A 265 23.17 19.17 8.54
CA LEU A 265 22.29 18.27 7.80
C LEU A 265 20.90 18.18 8.44
N ALA A 266 20.83 18.20 9.77
CA ALA A 266 19.57 18.19 10.51
C ALA A 266 18.79 19.49 10.30
N GLU A 267 19.45 20.64 10.40
CA GLU A 267 18.82 21.94 10.14
C GLU A 267 18.39 22.11 8.68
N SER A 268 19.06 21.44 7.75
CA SER A 268 18.66 21.39 6.34
C SER A 268 17.58 20.33 6.04
N GLY A 269 17.14 19.57 7.05
CA GLY A 269 16.09 18.56 6.93
C GLY A 269 16.51 17.26 6.23
N TYR A 270 17.80 17.04 5.96
CA TYR A 270 18.32 15.81 5.33
C TYR A 270 18.35 14.61 6.28
N ASN A 271 18.07 14.81 7.56
CA ASN A 271 17.91 13.74 8.53
C ASN A 271 16.48 13.13 8.53
N ILE A 272 15.54 13.73 7.80
CA ILE A 272 14.15 13.25 7.67
C ILE A 272 14.12 12.14 6.63
N ILE A 273 13.90 10.90 7.08
CA ILE A 273 13.87 9.72 6.20
C ILE A 273 12.47 9.40 5.69
N HIS A 274 11.42 9.91 6.34
CA HIS A 274 10.05 9.65 5.93
C HIS A 274 9.07 10.72 6.44
N SER A 275 8.07 11.07 5.64
CA SER A 275 6.97 12.00 5.97
C SER A 275 5.61 11.32 5.82
N VAL A 276 4.69 11.59 6.74
CA VAL A 276 3.34 11.01 6.77
C VAL A 276 2.29 12.11 7.07
N PRO A 277 1.27 12.29 6.22
CA PRO A 277 0.15 13.18 6.49
C PRO A 277 -0.80 12.52 7.49
N ILE A 278 -1.18 13.29 8.51
CA ILE A 278 -2.09 12.91 9.58
C ILE A 278 -3.37 13.71 9.45
N PHE A 279 -4.46 13.01 9.16
CA PHE A 279 -5.77 13.58 8.90
C PHE A 279 -6.45 13.95 10.21
N THR A 280 -6.89 15.20 10.30
CA THR A 280 -7.58 15.74 11.48
C THR A 280 -9.09 15.71 11.35
N ASN A 281 -9.60 15.52 10.13
CA ASN A 281 -11.03 15.45 9.83
C ASN A 281 -11.45 14.02 9.51
N HIS A 282 -12.70 13.68 9.84
CA HIS A 282 -13.33 12.43 9.42
C HIS A 282 -13.58 12.43 7.91
N ASP A 283 -12.63 11.89 7.16
CA ASP A 283 -12.85 11.44 5.80
C ASP A 283 -12.88 9.91 5.79
N GLU A 284 -14.09 9.34 5.86
CA GLU A 284 -14.33 7.89 5.83
C GLU A 284 -13.79 7.21 4.56
N ARG A 285 -13.47 7.99 3.52
CA ARG A 285 -13.03 7.51 2.21
C ARG A 285 -11.52 7.54 2.03
N SER A 286 -10.77 8.00 3.03
CA SER A 286 -9.33 8.18 2.97
C SER A 286 -8.58 6.99 3.58
N PHE A 287 -7.48 6.57 2.95
CA PHE A 287 -6.43 5.77 3.60
C PHE A 287 -5.46 6.68 4.37
N GLY A 288 -5.95 7.83 4.81
CA GLY A 288 -5.21 8.78 5.61
C GLY A 288 -4.92 8.21 6.99
N TYR A 289 -3.67 8.35 7.43
CA TYR A 289 -3.33 8.09 8.82
C TYR A 289 -4.06 9.10 9.70
N THR A 290 -4.81 8.65 10.69
CA THR A 290 -5.33 9.51 11.77
C THR A 290 -4.45 9.40 13.02
N SER A 291 -3.69 8.31 13.12
CA SER A 291 -2.64 8.12 14.11
C SER A 291 -1.54 7.26 13.53
N VAL A 292 -0.29 7.54 13.92
CA VAL A 292 0.89 6.86 13.41
C VAL A 292 1.92 6.64 14.53
N ALA A 293 2.61 5.52 14.46
CA ALA A 293 3.76 5.17 15.29
C ALA A 293 4.85 4.52 14.41
N HIS A 294 6.05 4.34 14.96
CA HIS A 294 7.11 3.60 14.29
C HIS A 294 7.68 2.51 15.21
N LYS A 295 8.27 1.48 14.62
CA LYS A 295 8.96 0.42 15.35
C LYS A 295 10.05 -0.24 14.50
N VAL A 296 11.21 -0.49 15.08
CA VAL A 296 12.21 -1.37 14.46
C VAL A 296 11.97 -2.80 14.95
N ILE A 297 11.89 -3.75 14.01
CA ILE A 297 11.77 -5.18 14.31
C ILE A 297 12.92 -5.95 13.67
N SER A 298 13.31 -7.05 14.30
CA SER A 298 14.40 -7.90 13.79
C SER A 298 14.19 -9.35 14.20
N LYS A 299 14.75 -10.26 13.41
CA LYS A 299 14.70 -11.70 13.68
C LYS A 299 15.59 -12.09 14.86
N SER A 300 16.80 -11.53 14.85
CA SER A 300 17.83 -11.70 15.87
C SER A 300 18.07 -10.37 16.56
N ASN A 301 18.71 -10.41 17.74
CA ASN A 301 19.13 -9.19 18.42
C ASN A 301 20.33 -8.59 17.69
N VAL A 302 20.10 -7.48 17.00
CA VAL A 302 21.08 -6.70 16.25
C VAL A 302 21.53 -5.53 17.10
N THR A 303 22.80 -5.57 17.49
CA THR A 303 23.48 -4.56 18.29
C THR A 303 24.52 -3.84 17.43
N VAL A 304 25.11 -2.78 17.98
CA VAL A 304 26.20 -2.04 17.34
C VAL A 304 27.33 -2.98 16.88
N ASP A 305 27.71 -3.95 17.72
CA ASP A 305 28.86 -4.82 17.45
C ASP A 305 28.62 -5.82 16.31
N ASN A 306 27.37 -6.21 16.08
CA ASN A 306 27.06 -7.24 15.09
C ASN A 306 26.38 -6.71 13.82
N CYS A 307 25.95 -5.43 13.79
CA CYS A 307 25.13 -4.88 12.70
C CYS A 307 25.79 -4.91 11.30
N ARG A 308 27.12 -5.04 11.22
CA ARG A 308 27.86 -5.20 9.95
C ARG A 308 27.80 -6.61 9.38
N TYR A 309 27.64 -7.61 10.23
CA TYR A 309 27.67 -9.02 9.85
C TYR A 309 26.26 -9.58 9.59
N VAL A 310 25.22 -8.79 9.85
CA VAL A 310 23.84 -9.18 9.59
C VAL A 310 23.62 -9.24 8.09
N LEU A 311 23.25 -10.43 7.61
CA LEU A 311 22.85 -10.64 6.23
C LEU A 311 21.64 -9.75 5.89
N THR A 312 21.59 -9.21 4.68
CA THR A 312 20.52 -8.31 4.23
C THR A 312 19.12 -8.87 4.51
N LYS A 313 18.91 -10.18 4.29
CA LYS A 313 17.65 -10.89 4.54
C LYS A 313 17.21 -10.95 6.01
N ASP A 314 18.16 -10.83 6.94
CA ASP A 314 17.91 -10.87 8.39
C ASP A 314 18.13 -9.47 9.02
N ALA A 315 18.35 -8.44 8.20
CA ALA A 315 18.53 -7.07 8.65
C ALA A 315 17.27 -6.56 9.37
N PRO A 316 17.41 -5.73 10.41
CA PRO A 316 16.25 -5.11 11.04
C PRO A 316 15.47 -4.24 10.06
N ILE A 317 14.16 -4.21 10.26
CA ILE A 317 13.18 -3.56 9.39
C ILE A 317 12.51 -2.45 10.20
N LEU A 318 12.34 -1.29 9.56
CA LEU A 318 11.61 -0.19 10.14
C LEU A 318 10.14 -0.28 9.69
N LEU A 319 9.23 -0.34 10.65
CA LEU A 319 7.79 -0.30 10.42
C LEU A 319 7.24 1.08 10.76
N ILE A 320 6.40 1.61 9.88
CA ILE A 320 5.50 2.73 10.16
C ILE A 320 4.08 2.15 10.27
N LEU A 321 3.50 2.31 11.45
CA LEU A 321 2.26 1.66 11.88
C LEU A 321 1.15 2.71 11.93
N GLY A 322 0.02 2.45 11.28
CA GLY A 322 -1.03 3.43 11.08
C GLY A 322 -2.43 2.96 11.43
N MET A 323 -3.22 3.88 11.94
CA MET A 323 -4.67 3.77 12.05
C MET A 323 -5.35 4.77 11.12
N SER A 324 -6.51 4.39 10.60
CA SER A 324 -7.38 5.26 9.80
C SER A 324 -8.71 5.45 10.55
N ASN A 325 -9.55 6.38 10.08
CA ASN A 325 -10.90 6.60 10.62
C ASN A 325 -10.94 6.82 12.16
N PHE A 326 -9.90 7.44 12.73
CA PHE A 326 -9.79 7.75 14.16
C PHE A 326 -9.89 6.52 15.07
N ARG A 327 -9.58 5.34 14.52
CA ARG A 327 -9.49 4.11 15.32
C ARG A 327 -8.32 4.24 16.32
N PRO A 328 -8.49 3.71 17.54
CA PRO A 328 -7.44 3.78 18.56
C PRO A 328 -6.21 2.96 18.12
N MET A 329 -5.03 3.46 18.44
CA MET A 329 -3.76 2.77 18.17
C MET A 329 -3.68 1.46 18.97
N PRO A 330 -3.53 0.29 18.33
CA PRO A 330 -3.27 -0.97 19.02
C PRO A 330 -1.95 -0.94 19.78
N PRO A 331 -1.72 -1.89 20.70
CA PRO A 331 -0.39 -2.09 21.29
C PRO A 331 0.66 -2.28 20.20
N LEU A 332 1.83 -1.65 20.36
CA LEU A 332 2.95 -1.72 19.39
C LEU A 332 3.69 -3.07 19.43
N PHE A 333 2.95 -4.17 19.60
CA PHE A 333 3.46 -5.52 19.54
C PHE A 333 3.31 -6.05 18.11
N VAL A 334 4.43 -6.04 17.39
CA VAL A 334 4.55 -6.63 16.05
C VAL A 334 5.71 -7.61 16.10
N GLU A 335 5.45 -8.82 15.62
CA GLU A 335 6.45 -9.88 15.54
C GLU A 335 7.26 -9.77 14.24
N TRP A 336 8.51 -10.21 14.29
CA TRP A 336 9.31 -10.29 13.09
C TRP A 336 8.77 -11.37 12.16
N PHE A 337 8.71 -11.04 10.87
CA PHE A 337 8.30 -11.94 9.81
C PHE A 337 9.16 -11.71 8.57
N ALA A 338 9.70 -12.78 8.00
CA ALA A 338 10.54 -12.72 6.80
C ALA A 338 9.82 -12.06 5.60
N GLY A 339 8.49 -12.11 5.60
CA GLY A 339 7.68 -11.57 4.52
C GLY A 339 7.47 -10.06 4.54
N TRP A 340 7.95 -9.33 5.55
CA TRP A 340 7.79 -7.87 5.61
C TRP A 340 8.49 -7.12 4.47
N ILE A 341 9.63 -7.62 3.98
CA ILE A 341 10.37 -6.99 2.86
C ILE A 341 10.32 -7.92 1.64
N ILE A 342 9.99 -7.34 0.49
CA ILE A 342 9.96 -8.01 -0.80
C ILE A 342 11.24 -7.66 -1.55
N GLU A 343 12.25 -8.52 -1.50
CA GLU A 343 13.44 -8.37 -2.35
C GLU A 343 13.18 -9.08 -3.69
N ASN A 344 13.09 -8.31 -4.77
CA ASN A 344 13.07 -8.85 -6.12
C ASN A 344 14.43 -8.59 -6.78
N LYS A 345 15.01 -9.61 -7.41
CA LYS A 345 16.31 -9.47 -8.12
C LYS A 345 16.25 -8.49 -9.30
N ARG A 346 15.07 -8.28 -9.88
CA ARG A 346 14.87 -7.44 -11.08
C ARG A 346 14.60 -5.97 -10.75
N HIS A 347 14.00 -5.70 -9.59
CA HIS A 347 13.55 -4.37 -9.24
C HIS A 347 13.92 -4.05 -7.79
N LYS A 348 14.54 -2.88 -7.59
CA LYS A 348 14.84 -2.36 -6.26
C LYS A 348 13.52 -2.06 -5.55
N SER A 349 13.23 -2.86 -4.54
CA SER A 349 12.07 -2.66 -3.67
C SER A 349 12.42 -1.63 -2.60
N PHE A 350 11.56 -0.63 -2.44
CA PHE A 350 11.69 0.33 -1.35
C PHE A 350 10.97 -0.14 -0.08
N GLY A 351 10.28 -1.27 -0.14
CA GLY A 351 9.54 -1.80 0.99
C GLY A 351 8.23 -2.45 0.59
N THR A 352 7.37 -2.58 1.58
CA THR A 352 6.04 -3.18 1.44
C THR A 352 5.03 -2.30 2.14
N LEU A 353 3.89 -2.07 1.50
CA LEU A 353 2.72 -1.48 2.13
C LEU A 353 1.68 -2.59 2.31
N CYS A 354 1.13 -2.69 3.51
CA CYS A 354 0.03 -3.58 3.83
C CYS A 354 -1.18 -2.76 4.28
N LEU A 355 -2.34 -3.03 3.70
CA LEU A 355 -3.63 -2.46 4.08
C LEU A 355 -4.52 -3.55 4.66
N SER A 356 -5.13 -3.30 5.81
CA SER A 356 -5.96 -4.30 6.48
C SER A 356 -7.23 -4.63 5.70
N LYS A 357 -7.76 -5.84 5.92
CA LYS A 357 -9.07 -6.26 5.43
C LYS A 357 -10.14 -5.21 5.73
N THR A 358 -10.15 -4.70 6.97
CA THR A 358 -11.14 -3.71 7.41
C THR A 358 -10.97 -2.37 6.69
N ALA A 359 -9.73 -1.94 6.42
CA ALA A 359 -9.46 -0.65 5.80
C ALA A 359 -9.71 -0.67 4.29
N PHE A 360 -9.19 -1.67 3.57
CA PHE A 360 -9.27 -1.72 2.12
C PHE A 360 -10.42 -2.60 1.61
N LEU A 361 -10.44 -3.87 1.99
CA LEU A 361 -11.38 -4.83 1.40
C LEU A 361 -12.81 -4.52 1.81
N GLU A 362 -13.11 -4.51 3.11
CA GLU A 362 -14.45 -4.27 3.65
C GLU A 362 -14.82 -2.79 3.58
N GLY A 363 -13.93 -1.90 4.05
CA GLY A 363 -14.17 -0.46 4.13
C GLY A 363 -14.28 0.25 2.78
N ARG A 364 -13.68 -0.30 1.71
CA ARG A 364 -13.68 0.33 0.38
C ARG A 364 -14.23 -0.58 -0.71
N LEU A 365 -13.54 -1.66 -1.02
CA LEU A 365 -13.83 -2.47 -2.22
C LEU A 365 -15.22 -3.11 -2.17
N LEU A 366 -15.56 -3.81 -1.08
CA LEU A 366 -16.87 -4.46 -0.93
C LEU A 366 -18.00 -3.44 -0.83
N SER A 367 -17.78 -2.31 -0.16
CA SER A 367 -18.76 -1.23 -0.11
C SER A 367 -19.08 -0.69 -1.51
N LEU A 368 -18.07 -0.40 -2.33
CA LEU A 368 -18.26 0.07 -3.71
C LEU A 368 -18.97 -0.99 -4.57
N LEU A 369 -18.58 -2.26 -4.44
CA LEU A 369 -19.21 -3.36 -5.18
C LEU A 369 -20.64 -3.65 -4.73
N SER A 370 -21.06 -3.22 -3.54
CA SER A 370 -22.45 -3.38 -3.09
C SER A 370 -23.44 -2.55 -3.93
N GLU A 371 -22.98 -1.47 -4.56
CA GLU A 371 -23.80 -0.68 -5.51
C GLU A 371 -24.20 -1.53 -6.72
N VAL A 372 -23.32 -2.43 -7.17
CA VAL A 372 -23.62 -3.38 -8.25
C VAL A 372 -24.69 -4.37 -7.82
N ASN A 373 -24.66 -4.83 -6.57
CA ASN A 373 -25.71 -5.70 -6.04
C ASN A 373 -27.06 -4.98 -6.04
N ALA A 374 -27.11 -3.72 -5.62
CA ALA A 374 -28.34 -2.93 -5.65
C ALA A 374 -28.89 -2.74 -7.07
N LEU A 375 -28.00 -2.50 -8.05
CA LEU A 375 -28.38 -2.32 -9.46
C LEU A 375 -28.87 -3.59 -10.15
N THR A 376 -28.34 -4.76 -9.76
CA THR A 376 -28.61 -6.05 -10.42
C THR A 376 -29.65 -6.90 -9.70
N THR A 377 -30.09 -6.49 -8.50
CA THR A 377 -31.13 -7.19 -7.74
C THR A 377 -32.50 -6.72 -8.18
N VAL A 378 -33.23 -7.59 -8.89
CA VAL A 378 -34.61 -7.36 -9.29
C VAL A 378 -35.52 -7.75 -8.13
N VAL A 379 -36.48 -6.88 -7.80
CA VAL A 379 -37.46 -7.08 -6.73
C VAL A 379 -38.87 -6.81 -7.26
N PRO A 380 -39.88 -7.52 -6.75
CA PRO A 380 -41.27 -7.31 -7.14
C PRO A 380 -41.84 -6.02 -6.53
N LYS A 381 -42.69 -5.35 -7.30
CA LYS A 381 -43.52 -4.22 -6.89
C LYS A 381 -44.97 -4.57 -7.24
N PHE A 382 -45.78 -4.85 -6.24
CA PHE A 382 -47.12 -5.35 -6.48
C PHE A 382 -48.09 -4.25 -6.88
N ALA A 383 -48.88 -4.52 -7.92
CA ALA A 383 -49.93 -3.63 -8.43
C ALA A 383 -51.35 -4.22 -8.30
N GLY A 384 -51.52 -5.48 -7.87
CA GLY A 384 -52.85 -6.10 -7.69
C GLY A 384 -53.32 -6.97 -8.86
N ILE A 385 -54.55 -7.45 -8.74
CA ILE A 385 -55.34 -7.89 -9.90
C ILE A 385 -56.13 -6.66 -10.38
N LEU A 386 -56.03 -6.34 -11.67
CA LEU A 386 -56.85 -5.33 -12.33
C LEU A 386 -57.61 -6.04 -13.45
N ASP A 387 -58.94 -5.88 -13.48
CA ASP A 387 -59.82 -6.48 -14.49
C ASP A 387 -59.67 -8.01 -14.64
N GLY A 388 -59.45 -8.72 -13.54
CA GLY A 388 -59.26 -10.17 -13.53
C GLY A 388 -57.91 -10.64 -14.08
N GLN A 389 -57.01 -9.71 -14.42
CA GLN A 389 -55.64 -10.00 -14.84
C GLN A 389 -54.65 -9.63 -13.73
N TRP A 390 -53.67 -10.50 -13.53
CA TRP A 390 -52.62 -10.23 -12.57
C TRP A 390 -51.63 -9.21 -13.12
N HIS A 391 -51.56 -8.04 -12.48
CA HIS A 391 -50.60 -7.00 -12.80
C HIS A 391 -49.52 -6.98 -11.73
N PHE A 392 -48.31 -7.36 -12.13
CA PHE A 392 -47.12 -7.19 -11.30
C PHE A 392 -46.14 -6.28 -12.01
N GLU A 393 -45.54 -5.39 -11.25
CA GLU A 393 -44.44 -4.53 -11.68
C GLU A 393 -43.16 -5.08 -11.06
N LEU A 394 -42.02 -4.84 -11.70
CA LEU A 394 -40.71 -5.10 -11.10
C LEU A 394 -40.00 -3.76 -10.89
N THR A 395 -39.04 -3.76 -9.99
CA THR A 395 -38.06 -2.68 -9.88
C THR A 395 -36.70 -3.32 -9.55
N ASN A 396 -35.64 -2.52 -9.53
CA ASN A 396 -34.38 -2.96 -8.94
C ASN A 396 -34.29 -2.47 -7.49
N TRP A 397 -33.40 -3.06 -6.71
CA TRP A 397 -33.21 -2.73 -5.30
C TRP A 397 -32.81 -1.26 -5.07
N LYS A 398 -32.01 -0.70 -5.99
CA LYS A 398 -31.57 0.70 -5.93
C LYS A 398 -32.74 1.68 -6.06
N ASP A 399 -33.70 1.37 -6.92
CA ASP A 399 -34.83 2.24 -7.25
C ASP A 399 -36.10 1.90 -6.42
N ASP A 400 -36.04 0.88 -5.57
CA ASP A 400 -37.14 0.53 -4.66
C ASP A 400 -37.23 1.52 -3.49
N PRO A 401 -38.40 2.16 -3.25
CA PRO A 401 -38.53 3.23 -2.27
C PRO A 401 -38.30 2.76 -0.81
N TYR A 402 -38.46 1.47 -0.51
CA TYR A 402 -38.32 0.91 0.83
C TYR A 402 -36.96 0.24 1.05
N ARG A 403 -36.31 -0.23 -0.02
CA ARG A 403 -35.05 -0.99 0.02
C ARG A 403 -33.84 -0.18 -0.40
N GLN A 404 -33.99 0.94 -1.11
CA GLN A 404 -32.86 1.77 -1.58
C GLN A 404 -31.90 2.21 -0.46
N HIS A 405 -32.38 2.34 0.77
CA HIS A 405 -31.58 2.71 1.95
C HIS A 405 -30.98 1.51 2.70
N ARG A 406 -31.32 0.28 2.30
CA ARG A 406 -30.80 -0.94 2.92
C ARG A 406 -29.53 -1.38 2.16
N PRO A 407 -28.43 -1.64 2.86
CA PRO A 407 -27.17 -2.00 2.20
C PRO A 407 -27.25 -3.41 1.58
N CYS A 408 -26.73 -3.56 0.37
CA CYS A 408 -26.58 -4.85 -0.30
C CYS A 408 -25.24 -5.52 0.06
N THR A 409 -25.01 -5.73 1.36
CA THR A 409 -23.73 -6.16 1.92
C THR A 409 -23.34 -7.57 1.48
N TRP A 410 -22.12 -7.70 0.96
CA TRP A 410 -21.50 -8.97 0.63
C TRP A 410 -21.33 -9.89 1.85
N LYS A 411 -21.61 -11.18 1.68
CA LYS A 411 -21.37 -12.19 2.72
C LYS A 411 -20.19 -13.07 2.34
N GLU A 412 -19.19 -13.13 3.20
CA GLU A 412 -18.03 -14.01 3.02
C GLU A 412 -18.46 -15.48 3.12
N ARG A 413 -18.07 -16.28 2.14
CA ARG A 413 -18.31 -17.73 2.14
C ARG A 413 -17.10 -18.45 2.71
N ARG A 414 -17.17 -18.79 3.99
CA ARG A 414 -16.13 -19.60 4.66
C ARG A 414 -16.14 -21.03 4.09
N ASN A 415 -14.96 -21.65 3.95
CA ASN A 415 -14.72 -23.01 3.41
C ASN A 415 -14.60 -23.13 1.88
N VAL A 416 -14.32 -22.03 1.20
CA VAL A 416 -13.94 -22.05 -0.21
C VAL A 416 -12.42 -22.23 -0.30
N SER A 417 -11.92 -22.84 -1.38
CA SER A 417 -10.53 -23.29 -1.51
C SER A 417 -9.48 -22.29 -1.02
N SER A 418 -8.32 -22.79 -0.56
CA SER A 418 -7.24 -22.00 0.07
C SER A 418 -6.55 -20.94 -0.83
N ASN A 419 -7.08 -20.72 -2.03
CA ASN A 419 -6.47 -19.96 -3.12
C ASN A 419 -7.24 -18.69 -3.50
N HIS A 420 -8.42 -18.46 -2.92
CA HIS A 420 -9.17 -17.24 -3.12
C HIS A 420 -10.16 -16.99 -1.97
N LEU A 421 -10.59 -15.73 -1.83
CA LEU A 421 -11.72 -15.32 -1.02
C LEU A 421 -12.96 -15.31 -1.92
N GLU A 422 -14.07 -15.89 -1.44
CA GLU A 422 -15.36 -15.85 -2.11
C GLU A 422 -16.37 -15.07 -1.26
N TYR A 423 -17.02 -14.10 -1.89
CA TYR A 423 -18.13 -13.37 -1.31
C TYR A 423 -19.37 -13.57 -2.17
N VAL A 424 -20.53 -13.71 -1.53
CA VAL A 424 -21.80 -13.92 -2.21
C VAL A 424 -22.79 -12.88 -1.73
N TRP A 425 -23.49 -12.27 -2.68
CA TRP A 425 -24.74 -11.58 -2.44
C TRP A 425 -25.86 -12.44 -3.01
N GLU A 426 -26.86 -12.74 -2.20
CA GLU A 426 -27.99 -13.56 -2.62
C GLU A 426 -29.26 -12.96 -2.04
N HIS A 427 -30.21 -12.68 -2.93
CA HIS A 427 -31.52 -12.21 -2.58
C HIS A 427 -32.58 -13.10 -3.24
N ARG A 428 -33.56 -13.52 -2.45
CA ARG A 428 -34.72 -14.28 -2.91
C ARG A 428 -35.97 -13.56 -2.43
N ASP A 429 -36.90 -13.34 -3.34
CA ASP A 429 -38.20 -12.75 -3.04
C ASP A 429 -39.26 -13.55 -3.77
N GLU A 430 -40.20 -14.12 -3.02
CA GLU A 430 -41.27 -14.96 -3.56
C GLU A 430 -42.60 -14.48 -3.02
N TRP A 431 -43.49 -14.15 -3.94
CA TRP A 431 -44.81 -13.61 -3.66
C TRP A 431 -45.83 -14.60 -4.16
N ASN A 432 -46.70 -15.04 -3.27
CA ASN A 432 -47.84 -15.89 -3.58
C ASN A 432 -49.09 -15.07 -3.33
N TYR A 433 -49.93 -14.94 -4.35
CA TYR A 433 -51.20 -14.24 -4.28
C TYR A 433 -52.32 -15.21 -4.60
N GLU A 434 -53.23 -15.38 -3.65
CA GLU A 434 -54.45 -16.17 -3.80
C GLU A 434 -55.65 -15.24 -3.86
N HIS A 435 -56.47 -15.39 -4.90
CA HIS A 435 -57.73 -14.70 -5.06
C HIS A 435 -58.89 -15.67 -4.87
N GLU A 436 -59.75 -15.39 -3.92
CA GLU A 436 -61.02 -16.07 -3.74
C GLU A 436 -62.14 -15.08 -4.10
N GLY A 437 -62.67 -15.22 -5.31
CA GLY A 437 -63.80 -14.44 -5.79
C GLY A 437 -65.07 -14.74 -4.99
N THR A 438 -65.88 -13.71 -4.73
CA THR A 438 -67.15 -13.86 -3.97
C THR A 438 -68.37 -14.03 -4.88
N ALA A 439 -68.23 -13.71 -6.17
CA ALA A 439 -69.27 -13.88 -7.17
C ALA A 439 -69.03 -15.14 -8.02
N SER A 440 -70.10 -15.75 -8.56
CA SER A 440 -70.04 -16.92 -9.45
C SER A 440 -69.22 -16.72 -10.74
N GLU A 441 -68.82 -15.48 -11.02
CA GLU A 441 -68.04 -15.08 -12.21
C GLU A 441 -66.55 -14.86 -11.92
N GLU A 442 -66.15 -14.74 -10.64
CA GLU A 442 -64.75 -14.54 -10.23
C GLU A 442 -64.12 -15.90 -9.90
N LYS A 443 -63.34 -16.45 -10.83
CA LYS A 443 -62.67 -17.74 -10.66
C LYS A 443 -61.59 -17.67 -9.58
N LYS A 444 -61.44 -18.76 -8.83
CA LYS A 444 -60.31 -18.90 -7.89
C LYS A 444 -59.02 -18.94 -8.70
N CYS A 445 -58.07 -18.09 -8.36
CA CYS A 445 -56.77 -18.06 -9.00
C CYS A 445 -55.63 -17.84 -8.02
N GLU A 446 -54.50 -18.47 -8.31
CA GLU A 446 -53.26 -18.40 -7.55
C GLU A 446 -52.15 -17.93 -8.50
N TYR A 447 -51.41 -16.90 -8.11
CA TYR A 447 -50.28 -16.39 -8.87
C TYR A 447 -49.02 -16.35 -8.00
N THR A 448 -47.91 -16.82 -8.54
CA THR A 448 -46.60 -16.79 -7.89
C THR A 448 -45.62 -15.95 -8.70
N LEU A 449 -44.94 -15.01 -8.05
CA LEU A 449 -43.79 -14.28 -8.60
C LEU A 449 -42.56 -14.60 -7.76
N ALA A 450 -41.54 -15.19 -8.36
CA ALA A 450 -40.26 -15.45 -7.71
C ALA A 450 -39.15 -14.67 -8.43
N CYS A 451 -38.50 -13.76 -7.70
CA CYS A 451 -37.30 -13.07 -8.10
C CYS A 451 -36.12 -13.62 -7.32
N HIS A 452 -35.04 -13.95 -8.01
CA HIS A 452 -33.83 -14.45 -7.39
C HIS A 452 -32.61 -13.80 -8.03
N THR A 453 -31.80 -13.08 -7.25
CA THR A 453 -30.52 -12.55 -7.72
C THR A 453 -29.40 -13.12 -6.89
N ARG A 454 -28.33 -13.55 -7.56
CA ARG A 454 -27.14 -14.12 -6.96
C ARG A 454 -25.89 -13.57 -7.65
N ASN A 455 -25.09 -12.82 -6.90
CA ASN A 455 -23.79 -12.32 -7.37
C ASN A 455 -22.66 -12.98 -6.57
N HIS A 456 -21.57 -13.29 -7.25
CA HIS A 456 -20.36 -13.87 -6.68
C HIS A 456 -19.17 -12.96 -6.96
N LEU A 457 -18.35 -12.77 -5.94
CA LEU A 457 -17.10 -12.06 -6.02
C LEU A 457 -15.97 -13.00 -5.60
N HIS A 458 -15.01 -13.21 -6.50
CA HIS A 458 -13.83 -14.03 -6.29
C HIS A 458 -12.57 -13.15 -6.29
N ILE A 459 -11.86 -13.13 -5.16
CA ILE A 459 -10.62 -12.37 -4.98
C ILE A 459 -9.48 -13.37 -4.79
N PRO A 460 -8.52 -13.47 -5.73
CA PRO A 460 -7.46 -14.47 -5.62
C PRO A 460 -6.51 -14.16 -4.47
N THR A 461 -6.10 -15.20 -3.76
CA THR A 461 -5.06 -15.17 -2.71
C THR A 461 -3.86 -16.00 -3.17
N ILE A 462 -3.54 -15.93 -4.46
CA ILE A 462 -2.34 -16.50 -5.08
C ILE A 462 -1.61 -15.35 -5.73
N PHE A 463 -0.29 -15.29 -5.51
CA PHE A 463 0.55 -14.33 -6.20
C PHE A 463 0.70 -14.69 -7.67
N ARG A 464 0.28 -13.77 -8.54
CA ARG A 464 0.57 -13.80 -9.97
C ARG A 464 1.41 -12.57 -10.29
N PRO A 465 2.62 -12.74 -10.82
CA PRO A 465 3.46 -11.60 -11.18
C PRO A 465 2.71 -10.63 -12.11
N ASN A 466 2.86 -9.35 -11.84
CA ASN A 466 2.36 -8.24 -12.65
C ASN A 466 0.84 -8.07 -12.79
N SER A 467 0.00 -8.93 -12.21
CA SER A 467 -1.44 -8.79 -12.37
C SER A 467 -2.24 -9.43 -11.25
N LEU A 468 -3.25 -8.71 -10.78
CA LEU A 468 -4.28 -9.18 -9.86
C LEU A 468 -5.64 -9.05 -10.54
N GLU A 469 -6.33 -10.17 -10.74
CA GLU A 469 -7.65 -10.22 -11.38
C GLU A 469 -8.72 -10.57 -10.34
N ILE A 470 -9.62 -9.64 -10.06
CA ILE A 470 -10.79 -9.82 -9.19
C ILE A 470 -12.00 -10.09 -10.07
N LYS A 471 -12.64 -11.24 -9.91
CA LYS A 471 -13.76 -11.67 -10.76
C LYS A 471 -15.09 -11.43 -10.07
N LEU A 472 -16.03 -10.88 -10.81
CA LEU A 472 -17.39 -10.61 -10.37
C LEU A 472 -18.35 -11.24 -11.37
N THR A 473 -19.21 -12.14 -10.91
CA THR A 473 -20.24 -12.76 -11.74
C THR A 473 -21.60 -12.55 -11.11
N GLY A 474 -22.64 -12.53 -11.92
CA GLY A 474 -23.99 -12.41 -11.41
C GLY A 474 -25.00 -13.14 -12.27
N GLU A 475 -26.04 -13.62 -11.59
CA GLU A 475 -27.18 -14.30 -12.16
C GLU A 475 -28.44 -13.69 -11.56
N SER A 476 -29.41 -13.36 -12.41
CA SER A 476 -30.75 -12.99 -12.00
C SER A 476 -31.74 -13.98 -12.63
N TYR A 477 -32.73 -14.41 -11.88
CA TYR A 477 -33.74 -15.37 -12.27
C TYR A 477 -35.10 -14.80 -11.92
N LEU A 478 -36.01 -14.87 -12.89
CA LEU A 478 -37.38 -14.46 -12.76
C LEU A 478 -38.27 -15.63 -13.13
N LYS A 479 -39.22 -15.96 -12.25
CA LYS A 479 -40.24 -16.97 -12.51
C LYS A 479 -41.60 -16.44 -12.14
N VAL A 480 -42.54 -16.68 -13.03
CA VAL A 480 -43.96 -16.44 -12.81
C VAL A 480 -44.71 -17.75 -12.95
N ARG A 481 -45.72 -17.93 -12.10
CA ARG A 481 -46.66 -19.05 -12.19
C ARG A 481 -48.07 -18.52 -12.03
N GLY A 482 -49.00 -19.15 -12.72
CA GLY A 482 -50.42 -18.89 -12.55
C GLY A 482 -51.18 -20.20 -12.55
N ARG A 483 -52.17 -20.31 -11.66
CA ARG A 483 -53.08 -21.44 -11.58
C ARG A 483 -54.50 -20.91 -11.45
N THR A 484 -55.37 -21.43 -12.30
CA THR A 484 -56.82 -21.24 -12.29
C THR A 484 -57.48 -22.60 -12.20
N ASP A 485 -58.80 -22.65 -12.02
CA ASP A 485 -59.55 -23.90 -11.99
C ASP A 485 -59.40 -24.73 -13.28
N THR A 486 -59.12 -24.08 -14.41
CA THR A 486 -59.09 -24.72 -15.74
C THR A 486 -57.70 -24.88 -16.33
N ALA A 487 -56.69 -24.16 -15.82
CA ALA A 487 -55.35 -24.14 -16.40
C ALA A 487 -54.29 -23.75 -15.37
N SER A 488 -53.09 -24.32 -15.52
CA SER A 488 -51.88 -23.89 -14.82
C SER A 488 -50.78 -23.59 -15.84
N TRP A 489 -49.96 -22.59 -15.55
CA TRP A 489 -48.79 -22.24 -16.36
C TRP A 489 -47.63 -21.78 -15.47
N SER A 490 -46.43 -21.91 -15.99
CA SER A 490 -45.19 -21.44 -15.36
C SER A 490 -44.26 -20.94 -16.45
N LYS A 491 -43.70 -19.75 -16.29
CA LYS A 491 -42.72 -19.21 -17.23
C LYS A 491 -41.53 -18.62 -16.48
N SER A 492 -40.32 -18.91 -16.93
CA SER A 492 -39.12 -18.40 -16.28
C SER A 492 -38.01 -18.03 -17.26
N THR A 493 -37.17 -17.11 -16.84
CA THR A 493 -35.99 -16.65 -17.57
C THR A 493 -34.85 -16.41 -16.59
N SER A 494 -33.63 -16.42 -17.10
CA SER A 494 -32.44 -16.09 -16.34
C SER A 494 -31.52 -15.19 -17.14
N ALA A 495 -30.79 -14.31 -16.46
CA ALA A 495 -29.82 -13.40 -17.05
C ALA A 495 -28.49 -13.55 -16.34
N LYS A 496 -27.40 -13.71 -17.09
CA LYS A 496 -26.04 -13.89 -16.55
C LYS A 496 -25.09 -12.81 -17.05
N TRP A 497 -24.20 -12.36 -16.19
CA TRP A 497 -23.14 -11.39 -16.54
C TRP A 497 -21.84 -11.71 -15.79
N SER A 498 -20.72 -11.22 -16.31
CA SER A 498 -19.39 -11.45 -15.75
C SER A 498 -18.44 -10.29 -16.04
N ALA A 499 -17.74 -9.81 -15.03
CA ALA A 499 -16.76 -8.75 -15.14
C ALA A 499 -15.50 -9.10 -14.34
N SER A 500 -14.35 -8.58 -14.78
CA SER A 500 -13.08 -8.69 -14.07
C SER A 500 -12.51 -7.29 -13.84
N ILE A 501 -12.14 -6.97 -12.60
CA ILE A 501 -11.30 -5.82 -12.27
C ILE A 501 -9.86 -6.32 -12.30
N ILE A 502 -9.04 -5.79 -13.21
CA ILE A 502 -7.66 -6.19 -13.39
C ILE A 502 -6.74 -5.06 -12.92
N ILE A 503 -5.86 -5.37 -11.99
CA ILE A 503 -4.86 -4.43 -11.46
C ILE A 503 -3.49 -4.90 -11.96
N HIS A 504 -2.94 -4.20 -12.94
CA HIS A 504 -1.64 -4.51 -13.55
C HIS A 504 -0.53 -3.75 -12.84
N SER A 505 0.61 -4.41 -12.66
CA SER A 505 1.85 -3.76 -12.25
C SER A 505 2.67 -3.39 -13.47
N ARG A 506 3.03 -2.12 -13.58
CA ARG A 506 3.85 -1.56 -14.66
C ARG A 506 5.08 -0.87 -14.06
N ALA A 507 6.01 -0.46 -14.93
CA ALA A 507 7.18 0.31 -14.50
C ALA A 507 6.81 1.64 -13.81
N SER A 508 5.68 2.23 -14.17
CA SER A 508 5.15 3.47 -13.59
C SER A 508 4.29 3.29 -12.33
N GLY A 509 4.10 2.05 -11.87
CA GLY A 509 3.22 1.70 -10.75
C GLY A 509 2.02 0.84 -11.17
N LEU A 510 0.95 0.84 -10.37
CA LEU A 510 -0.27 0.09 -10.68
C LEU A 510 -1.11 0.82 -11.74
N THR A 511 -1.85 0.02 -12.52
CA THR A 511 -2.94 0.48 -13.40
C THR A 511 -4.14 -0.42 -13.23
N VAL A 512 -5.34 0.15 -13.20
CA VAL A 512 -6.60 -0.56 -12.97
C VAL A 512 -7.46 -0.47 -14.23
N GLU A 513 -7.98 -1.61 -14.66
CA GLU A 513 -8.92 -1.69 -15.78
C GLU A 513 -10.05 -2.67 -15.48
N VAL A 514 -11.12 -2.58 -16.28
CA VAL A 514 -12.26 -3.50 -16.21
C VAL A 514 -12.37 -4.21 -17.55
N SER A 515 -12.58 -5.53 -17.52
CA SER A 515 -12.82 -6.35 -18.69
C SER A 515 -13.98 -7.34 -18.44
N GLY A 516 -14.38 -8.10 -19.46
CA GLY A 516 -15.43 -9.12 -19.36
C GLY A 516 -16.76 -8.74 -20.02
N GLN A 517 -17.74 -9.63 -19.88
CA GLN A 517 -19.09 -9.49 -20.40
C GLN A 517 -20.01 -8.79 -19.37
N THR A 518 -19.96 -7.47 -19.35
CA THR A 518 -20.77 -6.62 -18.45
C THR A 518 -22.23 -6.49 -18.89
N HIS A 519 -22.57 -6.93 -20.10
CA HIS A 519 -23.93 -6.98 -20.61
C HIS A 519 -24.62 -8.28 -20.18
N PRO A 520 -25.77 -8.22 -19.48
CA PRO A 520 -26.52 -9.42 -19.14
C PRO A 520 -26.96 -10.20 -20.38
N VAL A 521 -26.67 -11.50 -20.39
CA VAL A 521 -27.10 -12.46 -21.42
C VAL A 521 -28.30 -13.22 -20.89
N PHE A 522 -29.42 -13.11 -21.59
CA PHE A 522 -30.66 -13.79 -21.23
C PHE A 522 -30.66 -15.20 -21.83
N ALA A 523 -31.02 -16.18 -21.00
CA ALA A 523 -31.32 -17.52 -21.47
C ALA A 523 -32.71 -17.53 -22.14
N ASP A 524 -32.91 -18.53 -22.99
CA ASP A 524 -34.22 -18.80 -23.58
C ASP A 524 -35.26 -19.01 -22.48
N GLU A 525 -36.49 -18.56 -22.74
CA GLU A 525 -37.59 -18.71 -21.80
C GLU A 525 -37.99 -20.17 -21.67
N ASP A 526 -38.08 -20.66 -20.43
CA ASP A 526 -38.67 -21.95 -20.11
C ASP A 526 -40.16 -21.74 -19.79
N CYS A 527 -41.04 -22.35 -20.57
CA CYS A 527 -42.48 -22.17 -20.48
C CYS A 527 -43.20 -23.52 -20.41
N ASP A 528 -43.99 -23.68 -19.36
CA ASP A 528 -44.92 -24.77 -19.16
C ASP A 528 -46.35 -24.21 -19.18
N GLY A 529 -47.20 -24.73 -20.06
CA GLY A 529 -48.52 -24.17 -20.34
C GLY A 529 -48.48 -22.90 -21.21
N HIS A 530 -49.66 -22.29 -21.40
CA HIS A 530 -49.82 -21.06 -22.18
C HIS A 530 -49.81 -19.84 -21.24
N CYS A 531 -48.88 -18.92 -21.47
CA CYS A 531 -48.73 -17.67 -20.73
C CYS A 531 -48.41 -16.52 -21.69
N ASP A 532 -49.25 -15.49 -21.71
CA ASP A 532 -49.11 -14.33 -22.59
C ASP A 532 -48.08 -13.31 -22.11
N ILE A 533 -47.55 -13.48 -20.89
CA ILE A 533 -46.58 -12.55 -20.31
C ILE A 533 -45.22 -12.78 -20.98
N ASP A 534 -44.65 -11.73 -21.55
CA ASP A 534 -43.26 -11.70 -22.00
C ASP A 534 -42.34 -11.46 -20.78
N VAL A 535 -41.98 -12.56 -20.13
CA VAL A 535 -41.20 -12.56 -18.88
C VAL A 535 -39.77 -12.12 -19.16
N SER A 536 -39.21 -12.48 -20.31
CA SER A 536 -37.89 -12.06 -20.77
C SER A 536 -37.81 -10.57 -20.99
N ALA A 537 -38.75 -9.98 -21.74
CA ALA A 537 -38.79 -8.53 -21.95
C ALA A 537 -38.99 -7.77 -20.63
N LEU A 538 -39.85 -8.29 -19.75
CA LEU A 538 -40.08 -7.71 -18.43
C LEU A 538 -38.81 -7.78 -17.57
N HIS A 539 -38.12 -8.92 -17.54
CA HIS A 539 -36.86 -9.09 -16.81
C HIS A 539 -35.77 -8.15 -17.35
N ALA A 540 -35.62 -8.09 -18.66
CA ALA A 540 -34.63 -7.26 -19.34
C ALA A 540 -34.86 -5.76 -19.15
N LYS A 541 -36.12 -5.33 -19.00
CA LYS A 541 -36.46 -3.93 -18.72
C LYS A 541 -35.91 -3.44 -17.38
N HIS A 542 -35.82 -4.32 -16.38
CA HIS A 542 -35.46 -3.94 -15.01
C HIS A 542 -34.02 -4.28 -14.61
N LEU A 543 -33.29 -4.99 -15.48
CA LEU A 543 -31.85 -5.15 -15.38
C LEU A 543 -31.10 -4.03 -16.12
N PRO A 544 -29.91 -3.64 -15.64
CA PRO A 544 -29.11 -2.66 -16.36
C PRO A 544 -28.63 -3.25 -17.70
N ARG A 545 -28.70 -2.44 -18.77
CA ARG A 545 -28.17 -2.83 -20.09
C ARG A 545 -26.69 -3.20 -20.06
N ASN A 546 -25.94 -2.55 -19.16
CA ASN A 546 -24.55 -2.83 -18.87
C ASN A 546 -24.33 -2.64 -17.35
N VAL A 547 -23.73 -3.63 -16.71
CA VAL A 547 -23.29 -3.55 -15.31
C VAL A 547 -22.11 -2.59 -15.21
N ASN A 548 -22.41 -1.32 -14.95
CA ASN A 548 -21.44 -0.24 -14.93
C ASN A 548 -20.54 -0.30 -13.68
N LEU A 549 -19.25 -0.58 -13.88
CA LEU A 549 -18.20 -0.54 -12.84
C LEU A 549 -17.41 0.77 -12.85
N GLY A 550 -17.85 1.80 -13.56
CA GLY A 550 -17.13 3.06 -13.74
C GLY A 550 -16.80 3.78 -12.42
N HIS A 551 -17.75 3.87 -11.49
CA HIS A 551 -17.51 4.47 -10.17
C HIS A 551 -16.51 3.66 -9.34
N VAL A 552 -16.61 2.33 -9.37
CA VAL A 552 -15.66 1.42 -8.72
C VAL A 552 -14.26 1.61 -9.30
N LEU A 553 -14.15 1.65 -10.63
CA LEU A 553 -12.91 1.84 -11.35
C LEU A 553 -12.27 3.19 -11.01
N GLU A 554 -13.01 4.29 -11.10
CA GLU A 554 -12.51 5.63 -10.79
C GLU A 554 -11.99 5.72 -9.35
N SER A 555 -12.74 5.15 -8.40
CA SER A 555 -12.32 5.12 -7.00
C SER A 555 -11.05 4.30 -6.79
N LEU A 556 -10.94 3.11 -7.41
CA LEU A 556 -9.75 2.27 -7.30
C LEU A 556 -8.55 2.93 -7.97
N LYS A 557 -8.74 3.58 -9.12
CA LYS A 557 -7.69 4.34 -9.80
C LYS A 557 -7.14 5.45 -8.92
N ARG A 558 -8.02 6.25 -8.34
CA ARG A 558 -7.64 7.32 -7.41
C ARG A 558 -6.87 6.83 -6.18
N THR A 559 -7.07 5.57 -5.80
CA THR A 559 -6.43 4.98 -4.63
C THR A 559 -5.08 4.33 -4.95
N LEU A 560 -5.01 3.61 -6.08
CA LEU A 560 -3.91 2.68 -6.36
C LEU A 560 -2.99 3.15 -7.50
N GLU A 561 -3.49 3.96 -8.44
CA GLU A 561 -2.68 4.50 -9.53
C GLU A 561 -1.94 5.77 -9.10
N GLY A 562 -0.80 6.03 -9.73
CA GLY A 562 0.00 7.22 -9.47
C GLY A 562 0.92 7.08 -8.25
N GLY A 563 1.21 8.23 -7.64
CA GLY A 563 2.04 8.32 -6.45
C GLY A 563 1.23 8.04 -5.19
N TRP A 564 1.75 7.21 -4.29
CA TRP A 564 1.16 6.94 -2.98
C TRP A 564 1.19 8.18 -2.10
N GLU A 565 0.03 8.79 -1.90
CA GLU A 565 -0.14 10.07 -1.20
C GLU A 565 -0.04 9.98 0.32
N PHE A 566 -0.13 8.79 0.90
CA PHE A 566 -0.25 8.64 2.35
C PHE A 566 1.10 8.44 3.04
N ALA A 567 2.20 8.35 2.29
CA ALA A 567 3.54 8.15 2.81
C ALA A 567 4.59 8.52 1.76
N ALA A 568 5.63 9.25 2.18
CA ALA A 568 6.72 9.70 1.31
C ALA A 568 8.10 9.47 1.93
N PRO A 569 9.11 8.98 1.19
CA PRO A 569 10.51 9.06 1.61
C PRO A 569 10.99 10.51 1.42
N GLY A 570 11.09 11.27 2.51
CA GLY A 570 11.36 12.70 2.45
C GLY A 570 10.21 13.47 1.77
N GLY A 571 10.47 14.00 0.57
CA GLY A 571 9.51 14.73 -0.28
C GLY A 571 9.11 14.03 -1.59
N GLU A 572 9.62 12.82 -1.84
CA GLU A 572 9.30 12.02 -3.02
C GLU A 572 8.01 11.20 -2.81
N SER A 573 7.55 10.49 -3.83
CA SER A 573 6.39 9.59 -3.71
C SER A 573 6.78 8.15 -3.98
N TYR A 574 6.09 7.20 -3.34
CA TYR A 574 6.17 5.79 -3.73
C TYR A 574 5.22 5.49 -4.89
N GLY A 575 5.62 4.55 -5.75
CA GLY A 575 4.71 3.85 -6.63
C GLY A 575 4.33 2.52 -5.98
N LEU A 576 3.13 2.02 -6.30
CA LEU A 576 2.68 0.69 -5.86
C LEU A 576 2.93 -0.33 -6.96
N THR A 577 3.28 -1.56 -6.59
CA THR A 577 3.46 -2.68 -7.53
C THR A 577 3.13 -4.02 -6.88
N ASN A 578 2.91 -5.06 -7.69
CA ASN A 578 2.72 -6.45 -7.26
C ASN A 578 1.65 -6.63 -6.15
N PRO A 579 0.38 -6.26 -6.40
CA PRO A 579 -0.67 -6.35 -5.41
C PRO A 579 -1.11 -7.81 -5.20
N VAL A 580 -1.33 -8.20 -3.94
CA VAL A 580 -1.87 -9.52 -3.60
C VAL A 580 -2.69 -9.48 -2.32
N PHE A 581 -3.77 -10.26 -2.27
CA PHE A 581 -4.53 -10.45 -1.05
C PHE A 581 -4.00 -11.62 -0.21
N THR A 582 -3.93 -11.44 1.10
CA THR A 582 -3.73 -12.51 2.07
C THR A 582 -4.98 -13.37 2.20
N ARG A 583 -4.85 -14.55 2.81
CA ARG A 583 -6.03 -15.38 3.14
C ARG A 583 -6.95 -14.74 4.17
N GLN A 584 -6.47 -13.74 4.90
CA GLN A 584 -7.22 -12.94 5.85
C GLN A 584 -7.92 -11.75 5.17
N GLY A 585 -7.62 -11.46 3.90
CA GLY A 585 -8.20 -10.37 3.13
C GLY A 585 -7.47 -9.04 3.25
N ASP A 586 -6.26 -9.04 3.81
CA ASP A 586 -5.38 -7.87 3.78
C ASP A 586 -4.75 -7.72 2.39
N LEU A 587 -4.57 -6.49 1.92
CA LEU A 587 -3.87 -6.20 0.68
C LEU A 587 -2.39 -5.94 0.98
N ILE A 588 -1.51 -6.67 0.31
CA ILE A 588 -0.06 -6.45 0.32
C ILE A 588 0.33 -5.90 -1.04
N VAL A 589 1.10 -4.81 -1.05
CA VAL A 589 1.68 -4.19 -2.23
C VAL A 589 3.15 -3.88 -1.98
N GLN A 590 3.96 -4.00 -3.01
CA GLN A 590 5.37 -3.63 -2.99
C GLN A 590 5.52 -2.14 -3.31
N LEU A 591 6.49 -1.49 -2.68
CA LEU A 591 6.84 -0.10 -2.96
C LEU A 591 7.96 -0.03 -3.99
N CYS A 592 7.78 0.82 -4.99
CA CYS A 592 8.82 1.21 -5.94
C CYS A 592 9.01 2.74 -5.95
N GLU A 593 10.07 3.19 -6.61
CA GLU A 593 10.28 4.62 -6.89
C GLU A 593 9.17 5.12 -7.83
N HIS A 594 8.44 6.16 -7.43
CA HIS A 594 7.51 6.82 -8.34
C HIS A 594 8.27 7.80 -9.23
N LYS A 595 8.64 7.32 -10.42
CA LYS A 595 9.12 8.21 -11.47
C LYS A 595 7.90 8.95 -12.03
N VAL A 596 7.65 10.15 -11.52
CA VAL A 596 6.81 11.12 -12.24
C VAL A 596 7.47 11.25 -13.59
N SER A 597 6.89 10.60 -14.61
CA SER A 597 7.28 10.88 -15.97
C SER A 597 7.03 12.35 -16.10
N SER A 598 8.10 13.15 -16.13
CA SER A 598 8.01 14.54 -16.51
C SER A 598 7.37 14.48 -17.88
N VAL A 599 6.05 14.66 -17.91
CA VAL A 599 5.34 14.87 -19.15
C VAL A 599 6.06 16.08 -19.69
N ILE A 600 6.89 15.84 -20.70
CA ILE A 600 7.61 16.87 -21.42
C ILE A 600 6.48 17.77 -21.87
N HIS A 601 6.24 18.86 -21.13
CA HIS A 601 5.43 19.93 -21.65
C HIS A 601 6.09 20.26 -22.97
N PRO A 602 5.41 20.10 -24.13
CA PRO A 602 6.01 20.38 -25.42
C PRO A 602 6.53 21.81 -25.29
N THR A 603 7.85 21.93 -25.29
CA THR A 603 8.55 23.20 -25.12
C THR A 603 7.94 24.11 -26.16
N LEU A 604 7.21 25.14 -25.71
CA LEU A 604 6.71 26.18 -26.58
C LEU A 604 7.92 26.66 -27.36
N THR A 605 7.89 26.39 -28.67
CA THR A 605 8.93 26.77 -29.62
C THR A 605 9.24 28.25 -29.35
N PRO A 606 10.52 28.63 -29.14
CA PRO A 606 10.85 30.02 -28.96
C PRO A 606 10.38 30.78 -30.19
N ALA A 607 9.53 31.78 -29.98
CA ALA A 607 9.04 32.64 -31.03
C ALA A 607 10.24 33.22 -31.78
N VAL A 608 10.38 32.84 -33.04
CA VAL A 608 11.33 33.45 -33.96
C VAL A 608 10.91 34.91 -34.11
N SER A 609 11.63 35.80 -33.42
CA SER A 609 11.51 37.24 -33.59
C SER A 609 12.05 37.60 -34.98
N TYR A 610 11.15 37.79 -35.95
CA TYR A 610 11.47 38.46 -37.19
C TYR A 610 11.52 39.97 -36.92
N SER A 611 12.72 40.52 -36.82
CA SER A 611 12.98 41.95 -36.87
C SER A 611 12.77 42.45 -38.31
N ASN A 612 11.56 42.91 -38.62
CA ASN A 612 11.31 43.66 -39.84
C ASN A 612 11.47 45.16 -39.60
N VAL A 613 12.43 45.71 -40.33
CA VAL A 613 12.76 47.13 -40.47
C VAL A 613 11.54 47.91 -40.95
N VAL A 614 11.24 48.97 -40.20
CA VAL A 614 10.25 50.01 -40.53
C VAL A 614 10.67 50.74 -41.81
N LYS A 615 9.79 50.74 -42.81
CA LYS A 615 9.64 51.87 -43.75
C LYS A 615 8.19 52.31 -43.76
N THR A 616 7.99 53.46 -43.11
CA THR A 616 6.82 54.33 -43.18
C THR A 616 6.58 54.78 -44.61
N TYR A 617 5.35 54.73 -45.11
CA TYR A 617 4.70 55.83 -45.83
C TYR A 617 3.17 55.67 -45.75
N ALA A 618 2.53 56.81 -45.51
CA ALA A 618 1.10 56.99 -45.28
C ALA A 618 0.25 56.79 -46.55
N HIS A 619 -0.99 56.35 -46.40
CA HIS A 619 -2.14 57.04 -46.99
C HIS A 619 -3.50 56.58 -46.43
N LEU A 620 -4.38 57.58 -46.27
CA LEU A 620 -5.83 57.58 -46.05
C LEU A 620 -6.62 56.45 -46.73
N GLY A 621 -7.71 56.00 -46.09
CA GLY A 621 -8.79 55.30 -46.80
C GLY A 621 -9.85 54.65 -45.89
N THR A 622 -10.95 55.36 -45.69
CA THR A 622 -12.26 54.93 -45.15
C THR A 622 -12.93 53.80 -45.95
N HIS A 623 -13.55 52.81 -45.28
CA HIS A 623 -14.98 52.40 -45.42
C HIS A 623 -15.27 50.95 -44.98
N THR A 624 -16.23 50.86 -44.05
CA THR A 624 -17.37 49.90 -43.95
C THR A 624 -17.51 48.76 -44.98
N HIS A 625 -17.66 47.50 -44.54
CA HIS A 625 -18.94 46.77 -44.47
C HIS A 625 -18.76 45.27 -44.08
N ALA A 626 -19.82 44.75 -43.47
CA ALA A 626 -20.05 43.36 -43.07
C ALA A 626 -19.99 42.35 -44.23
N SER A 627 -19.65 41.08 -43.92
CA SER A 627 -20.57 39.94 -44.08
C SER A 627 -19.93 38.62 -43.68
N ALA A 628 -20.82 37.72 -43.24
CA ALA A 628 -20.59 36.37 -42.77
C ALA A 628 -19.97 35.44 -43.82
N THR A 629 -19.19 34.46 -43.33
CA THR A 629 -18.92 33.24 -44.10
C THR A 629 -18.90 32.02 -43.18
N THR A 630 -19.75 31.09 -43.56
CA THR A 630 -19.92 29.68 -43.18
C THR A 630 -18.59 28.91 -43.21
N VAL A 631 -18.31 28.10 -42.19
CA VAL A 631 -17.22 27.11 -42.21
C VAL A 631 -17.81 25.75 -42.57
N ALA A 632 -17.41 25.24 -43.73
CA ALA A 632 -17.62 23.87 -44.17
C ALA A 632 -16.53 22.95 -43.61
N GLU A 633 -16.95 21.76 -43.20
CA GLU A 633 -16.11 20.62 -42.82
C GLU A 633 -15.16 20.22 -43.94
N LEU A 634 -13.90 19.96 -43.57
CA LEU A 634 -12.91 19.31 -44.40
C LEU A 634 -12.48 18.01 -43.72
N VAL A 635 -13.07 16.92 -44.20
CA VAL A 635 -12.67 15.53 -43.93
C VAL A 635 -11.33 15.28 -44.62
N SER A 636 -10.33 14.85 -43.85
CA SER A 636 -9.07 14.32 -44.38
C SER A 636 -8.99 12.83 -44.11
N HIS A 637 -8.96 12.07 -45.22
CA HIS A 637 -8.56 10.66 -45.27
C HIS A 637 -7.04 10.52 -45.15
N ASN A 638 -6.59 9.54 -44.37
CA ASN A 638 -5.44 8.64 -44.59
C ASN A 638 -5.30 7.77 -43.32
N GLY A 639 -5.04 6.47 -43.33
CA GLY A 639 -4.70 5.54 -44.39
C GLY A 639 -4.85 4.09 -43.89
N HIS A 640 -4.89 3.18 -44.85
CA HIS A 640 -5.13 1.75 -44.70
C HIS A 640 -3.99 1.00 -43.98
N ALA A 641 -4.35 0.19 -42.98
CA ALA A 641 -3.56 -0.95 -42.53
C ALA A 641 -4.37 -2.24 -42.76
N LYS A 642 -3.76 -3.16 -43.51
CA LYS A 642 -4.31 -4.42 -44.02
C LYS A 642 -4.18 -5.49 -42.92
N ILE A 643 -5.28 -5.88 -42.28
CA ILE A 643 -5.31 -7.00 -41.32
C ILE A 643 -5.93 -8.22 -42.04
N THR A 644 -5.13 -9.27 -42.15
CA THR A 644 -5.51 -10.58 -42.69
C THR A 644 -6.22 -11.38 -41.60
N LEU A 645 -7.49 -11.70 -41.80
CA LEU A 645 -8.29 -12.62 -40.97
C LEU A 645 -8.11 -14.06 -41.47
N PRO A 646 -7.91 -15.06 -40.60
CA PRO A 646 -8.15 -16.45 -40.96
C PRO A 646 -9.63 -16.84 -40.74
N SER A 647 -10.21 -17.43 -41.79
CA SER A 647 -11.57 -18.01 -41.83
C SER A 647 -11.61 -19.40 -41.15
N PRO A 648 -12.78 -19.88 -40.68
CA PRO A 648 -12.87 -21.02 -39.77
C PRO A 648 -12.95 -22.37 -40.50
N ALA A 649 -12.46 -23.42 -39.83
CA ALA A 649 -12.59 -24.81 -40.25
C ALA A 649 -13.84 -25.49 -39.61
N PRO A 650 -14.44 -26.50 -40.26
CA PRO A 650 -15.76 -27.07 -39.95
C PRO A 650 -15.76 -28.11 -38.80
N PRO A 651 -16.95 -28.54 -38.30
CA PRO A 651 -17.08 -29.26 -37.04
C PRO A 651 -16.78 -30.76 -37.18
N GLY A 652 -16.03 -31.29 -36.22
CA GLY A 652 -15.78 -32.73 -36.05
C GLY A 652 -16.62 -33.30 -34.92
N LEU A 653 -17.26 -34.43 -35.24
CA LEU A 653 -18.13 -35.27 -34.41
C LEU A 653 -17.45 -35.94 -33.22
N ASP A 654 -18.30 -36.23 -32.23
CA ASP A 654 -18.30 -37.31 -31.24
C ASP A 654 -17.15 -37.45 -30.22
N ARG A 655 -17.52 -37.25 -28.94
CA ARG A 655 -17.25 -38.24 -27.90
C ARG A 655 -18.17 -38.06 -26.68
N ASP A 656 -18.97 -39.10 -26.45
CA ASP A 656 -19.87 -39.29 -25.34
C ASP A 656 -19.19 -39.14 -23.97
N PHE A 657 -19.78 -38.32 -23.11
CA PHE A 657 -19.59 -38.40 -21.66
C PHE A 657 -20.97 -38.55 -21.00
N ASN A 658 -21.27 -39.80 -20.62
CA ASN A 658 -22.37 -40.16 -19.75
C ASN A 658 -22.22 -39.48 -18.38
N LEU A 659 -23.14 -38.60 -18.04
CA LEU A 659 -23.37 -38.12 -16.68
C LEU A 659 -24.73 -38.63 -16.22
N SER A 660 -24.67 -39.70 -15.43
CA SER A 660 -25.80 -40.30 -14.73
C SER A 660 -26.43 -39.29 -13.78
N THR A 661 -27.67 -38.89 -14.04
CA THR A 661 -28.53 -38.17 -13.11
C THR A 661 -29.05 -39.12 -12.04
N THR A 662 -28.50 -39.06 -10.83
CA THR A 662 -29.13 -39.62 -9.63
C THR A 662 -30.07 -38.60 -9.02
N THR A 663 -31.37 -38.79 -9.25
CA THR A 663 -32.47 -38.16 -8.51
C THR A 663 -32.45 -38.65 -7.08
N LEU A 664 -32.21 -37.75 -6.12
CA LEU A 664 -32.33 -38.00 -4.69
C LEU A 664 -33.50 -37.17 -4.17
N ASP A 665 -34.65 -37.84 -4.05
CA ASP A 665 -35.83 -37.37 -3.34
C ASP A 665 -35.46 -37.06 -1.88
N SER A 666 -35.74 -35.83 -1.45
CA SER A 666 -35.72 -35.44 -0.03
C SER A 666 -37.16 -35.21 0.44
N PRO A 667 -37.58 -35.80 1.58
CA PRO A 667 -38.96 -35.75 2.04
C PRO A 667 -39.32 -34.42 2.71
N ALA A 668 -40.63 -34.12 2.72
CA ALA A 668 -41.22 -32.90 3.26
C ALA A 668 -41.00 -32.73 4.77
N LEU A 669 -40.50 -31.54 5.16
CA LEU A 669 -40.47 -31.09 6.56
C LEU A 669 -41.87 -30.69 7.03
N LYS A 670 -42.35 -31.38 8.08
CA LYS A 670 -43.55 -31.02 8.85
C LYS A 670 -43.27 -29.80 9.73
N THR A 671 -44.12 -28.79 9.60
CA THR A 671 -44.26 -27.67 10.56
C THR A 671 -44.94 -28.14 11.85
N PRO A 672 -44.43 -27.82 13.05
CA PRO A 672 -45.17 -28.01 14.29
C PRO A 672 -46.05 -26.79 14.59
N SER A 673 -47.33 -27.06 14.79
CA SER A 673 -48.37 -26.15 15.30
C SER A 673 -48.09 -25.72 16.74
N THR A 674 -48.14 -24.42 17.00
CA THR A 674 -48.11 -23.83 18.36
C THR A 674 -49.55 -23.56 18.84
N PRO A 675 -49.96 -23.95 20.07
CA PRO A 675 -51.22 -23.53 20.67
C PRO A 675 -51.04 -22.27 21.56
N PRO A 676 -52.14 -21.62 21.97
CA PRO A 676 -52.14 -20.21 22.38
C PRO A 676 -51.73 -19.99 23.84
N LEU A 677 -51.23 -18.77 24.11
CA LEU A 677 -50.85 -18.23 25.41
C LEU A 677 -52.09 -17.93 26.27
N GLU A 678 -52.17 -18.56 27.44
CA GLU A 678 -52.96 -18.08 28.59
C GLU A 678 -52.06 -17.43 29.64
N VAL A 679 -52.58 -16.36 30.22
CA VAL A 679 -51.98 -15.49 31.24
C VAL A 679 -52.10 -16.13 32.62
N SER A 680 -51.03 -16.16 33.42
CA SER A 680 -51.14 -16.06 34.88
C SER A 680 -49.81 -15.73 35.56
N ALA A 681 -49.90 -14.86 36.56
CA ALA A 681 -48.82 -14.30 37.35
C ALA A 681 -48.44 -15.19 38.54
N SER A 682 -47.16 -15.18 38.96
CA SER A 682 -46.76 -14.92 40.37
C SER A 682 -45.25 -15.09 40.63
N MET A 683 -44.76 -14.19 41.49
CA MET A 683 -43.61 -14.20 42.43
C MET A 683 -42.71 -15.45 42.53
N PHE A 684 -41.37 -15.26 42.52
CA PHE A 684 -40.47 -15.41 43.69
C PHE A 684 -38.98 -15.20 43.33
N SER A 685 -38.23 -14.73 44.34
CA SER A 685 -36.87 -14.16 44.41
C SER A 685 -35.67 -15.02 43.93
N PRO A 686 -34.48 -14.42 43.73
CA PRO A 686 -33.31 -15.08 43.16
C PRO A 686 -32.46 -15.83 44.20
N LYS A 687 -32.06 -17.07 43.86
CA LYS A 687 -31.08 -17.86 44.61
C LYS A 687 -29.65 -17.49 44.22
N SER A 688 -28.91 -17.08 45.23
CA SER A 688 -27.45 -16.99 45.31
C SER A 688 -26.78 -18.35 45.03
N THR A 689 -25.81 -18.38 44.12
CA THR A 689 -24.85 -19.47 43.96
C THR A 689 -23.49 -19.04 44.50
N LYS A 690 -23.16 -19.55 45.68
CA LYS A 690 -21.80 -19.64 46.21
C LYS A 690 -20.98 -20.58 45.32
N ASN A 691 -19.79 -20.17 44.91
CA ASN A 691 -18.75 -21.12 44.54
C ASN A 691 -17.40 -20.76 45.18
N LYS A 692 -16.76 -21.83 45.66
CA LYS A 692 -15.67 -21.89 46.63
C LYS A 692 -14.35 -21.37 46.09
N SER A 693 -13.68 -20.57 46.92
CA SER A 693 -12.28 -20.19 46.83
C SER A 693 -11.36 -21.37 47.17
N ASN A 694 -10.40 -21.67 46.29
CA ASN A 694 -9.16 -22.37 46.64
C ASN A 694 -8.05 -21.32 46.74
N GLY A 695 -7.49 -21.18 47.94
CA GLY A 695 -6.40 -20.26 48.23
C GLY A 695 -5.05 -20.81 47.78
N LYS A 696 -4.26 -19.95 47.14
CA LYS A 696 -2.81 -20.08 47.10
C LYS A 696 -2.22 -18.67 47.24
N THR A 697 -1.72 -18.40 48.44
CA THR A 697 -1.11 -17.15 48.86
C THR A 697 0.28 -17.02 48.23
N VAL A 698 0.48 -15.98 47.41
CA VAL A 698 1.82 -15.49 47.03
C VAL A 698 1.97 -14.12 47.68
N LYS A 699 2.99 -13.98 48.54
CA LYS A 699 3.42 -12.71 49.11
C LYS A 699 3.97 -11.82 48.00
N VAL A 700 3.48 -10.59 47.90
CA VAL A 700 4.11 -9.52 47.14
C VAL A 700 4.35 -8.38 48.13
N ASP A 701 5.61 -7.98 48.24
CA ASP A 701 6.09 -6.89 49.07
C ASP A 701 5.54 -5.54 48.58
N SER A 702 5.00 -4.77 49.51
CA SER A 702 4.47 -3.43 49.34
C SER A 702 5.60 -2.40 49.21
N ALA A 703 5.74 -1.83 48.02
CA ALA A 703 6.54 -0.63 47.78
C ALA A 703 5.73 0.63 48.12
N LYS A 704 6.37 1.55 48.85
CA LYS A 704 5.87 2.87 49.25
C LYS A 704 5.54 3.73 48.03
N ILE A 705 4.36 4.33 48.03
CA ILE A 705 3.97 5.43 47.13
C ILE A 705 4.25 6.74 47.86
N GLU A 706 5.25 7.48 47.38
CA GLU A 706 5.46 8.88 47.75
C GLU A 706 4.44 9.76 47.02
N THR A 707 3.78 10.63 47.79
CA THR A 707 2.77 11.56 47.33
C THR A 707 3.46 12.86 46.91
N ILE A 708 3.40 13.22 45.63
CA ILE A 708 3.89 14.51 45.10
C ILE A 708 2.73 15.52 45.14
N PRO A 709 2.89 16.73 45.72
CA PRO A 709 1.83 17.73 45.73
C PRO A 709 1.73 18.43 44.36
N ILE A 710 0.50 18.52 43.85
CA ILE A 710 0.14 19.27 42.64
C ILE A 710 -0.11 20.72 43.03
N THR A 711 0.73 21.63 42.53
CA THR A 711 0.52 23.08 42.59
C THR A 711 -0.26 23.52 41.35
N LEU A 712 -1.47 24.06 41.55
CA LEU A 712 -2.28 24.68 40.49
C LEU A 712 -1.78 26.11 40.19
N PRO A 713 -1.65 26.52 38.92
CA PRO A 713 -1.38 27.92 38.59
C PRO A 713 -2.67 28.75 38.59
N SER A 714 -2.56 29.93 39.17
CA SER A 714 -3.57 30.96 39.33
C SER A 714 -3.95 31.65 38.01
N ASN A 715 -5.27 31.84 37.85
CA ASN A 715 -6.00 32.75 36.97
C ASN A 715 -5.21 33.90 36.32
N ALA A 716 -5.22 33.94 34.98
CA ALA A 716 -5.00 35.15 34.21
C ALA A 716 -6.36 35.73 33.80
N GLY A 717 -6.55 37.02 34.08
CA GLY A 717 -7.77 37.78 33.84
C GLY A 717 -8.02 38.05 32.35
N LEU A 718 -9.31 38.04 32.00
CA LEU A 718 -9.86 38.53 30.74
C LEU A 718 -10.33 39.97 30.97
N ASP A 719 -9.65 40.92 30.33
CA ASP A 719 -10.10 42.30 30.16
C ASP A 719 -11.12 42.36 29.01
N MET A 720 -12.27 42.96 29.29
CA MET A 720 -13.26 43.38 28.30
C MET A 720 -12.86 44.74 27.70
N LYS A 721 -12.77 44.80 26.37
CA LYS A 721 -13.23 45.93 25.56
C LYS A 721 -13.48 45.50 24.12
#